data_AF-A0A0V0VHV3-F1
#
_entry.id   AF-A0A0V0VHV3-F1
#
_cell.length_a   1.000
_cell.length_b   1.000
_cell.length_c   1.000
_cell.angle_alpha   90.00
_cell.angle_beta   90.00
_cell.angle_gamma   90.00
#
_symmetry.space_group_name_H-M   'P 1'
#
loop_
_entity.id
_entity.type
_entity.pdbx_description
1 polymer ?
#
loop_
_entity_poly.entity_id
_entity_poly.type
_entity_poly.pdbx_seq_one_letter_code
_entity_poly.pdbx_strand_id
1 'polypeptide(L)'
;MELTFKIKDDSFIELIEKALCEFDDLTTGERLDLQEVKEGKCSCTLRVLKLLKRRFPSEVSICKWLQSGDIILPTLPKRERNPELEARIQKLKKEQEQREYDRMTSNVDVVQLHRQRNKFGSFQQDLAILNRQLIIILNTLLTVICSFLFGFYSVQFVSPSSDYTLRVAVGLLFAVVVFLSDILLSNDCIEMAYNLTQEQCEEKKAPSPKRLLFAKTLNEYYKEKILPVEMCINFDLYCSLPLLDCEFSCNPTILFLGQHSVGKTSMIRFLLNTDYPGMRIAPEPSNDIFNIIIYGNDARIIPSNIMINSTNFPFPGLTQFSNQCLKKCVVVSCPVPLLKHVTIIDTPGILENSLQPQGPTEFEQMIRYFSGKVDRILLMFDALRFDLSESMNRLLYILQPFEDKILLILNKGDTCDPIALSHVRSALIWSMSRKLHSVDMPKVYVGSFWDKPLRSVVHQQLFQADLSRLFEELRCLPRTTNIRRLKDVLKRANQVLLFATLTNKMHRMRYFAGCIPKMKRRTLAKIVSNEVYPKLINVLHLQSHDLPTMDLMYSLMLRDIWIFKKVSKRDFQQLRDFLHNDMTHLLEILRAEVPEKIPCGRLQDPLLNRDWEDCEWSVVNEEAEKQGWRSEFHLLGPKKGLLHAVQLTDTLQKCGLPMMVLDQIWRLVDQDNDNMINEDQFCLVKYLINRTLKGRPVPSELPNCMLPPQSQDNFCACSKAEIEMDDSVSNDEPYPTEQCSTLHKQLFFYQSHEKNEE
;
A
#
# COMPACT_ATOMS: atom_id res chain seq x y z
N MET A 1 -33.51 42.29 10.04
CA MET A 1 -32.20 42.96 10.10
C MET A 1 -32.09 43.83 8.87
N GLU A 2 -32.23 45.14 9.04
CA GLU A 2 -32.17 46.07 7.90
C GLU A 2 -30.73 46.51 7.68
N LEU A 3 -30.31 46.56 6.41
CA LEU A 3 -28.99 47.05 6.03
C LEU A 3 -28.94 48.57 6.24
N THR A 4 -27.91 49.01 6.96
CA THR A 4 -27.63 50.43 7.22
C THR A 4 -26.39 50.85 6.45
N PHE A 5 -26.48 52.01 5.81
CA PHE A 5 -25.46 52.58 4.93
C PHE A 5 -24.98 53.88 5.53
N LYS A 6 -23.66 54.05 5.71
CA LYS A 6 -23.10 55.32 6.17
C LYS A 6 -22.62 56.14 4.98
N ILE A 7 -23.33 57.21 4.62
CA ILE A 7 -23.03 58.06 3.45
C ILE A 7 -22.31 59.32 3.91
N LYS A 8 -21.12 59.61 3.37
CA LYS A 8 -20.25 60.73 3.73
C LYS A 8 -20.22 61.80 2.62
N ASP A 9 -21.38 62.18 2.10
CA ASP A 9 -21.50 63.15 1.01
C ASP A 9 -22.39 64.31 1.48
N ASP A 10 -21.87 65.54 1.49
CA ASP A 10 -22.58 66.72 2.02
C ASP A 10 -23.84 67.05 1.20
N SER A 11 -23.83 66.73 -0.10
CA SER A 11 -24.99 66.90 -0.99
C SER A 11 -26.19 66.02 -0.57
N PHE A 12 -25.93 64.91 0.14
CA PHE A 12 -26.97 64.03 0.67
C PHE A 12 -27.74 64.69 1.82
N ILE A 13 -27.06 65.46 2.68
CA ILE A 13 -27.68 66.15 3.82
C ILE A 13 -28.55 67.32 3.31
N GLU A 14 -28.06 68.09 2.34
CA GLU A 14 -28.84 69.17 1.70
C GLU A 14 -30.13 68.64 1.06
N LEU A 15 -30.08 67.48 0.40
CA LEU A 15 -31.27 66.84 -0.18
C LEU A 15 -32.28 66.36 0.88
N ILE A 16 -31.81 65.94 2.05
CA ILE A 16 -32.68 65.59 3.18
C ILE A 16 -33.35 66.84 3.76
N GLU A 17 -32.63 67.94 3.87
CA GLU A 17 -33.20 69.22 4.33
C GLU A 17 -34.25 69.74 3.34
N LYS A 18 -33.95 69.69 2.04
CA LYS A 18 -34.91 70.04 0.98
C LYS A 18 -36.17 69.15 1.04
N ALA A 19 -36.00 67.85 1.24
CA ALA A 19 -37.11 66.91 1.39
C ALA A 19 -38.01 67.20 2.62
N LEU A 20 -37.41 67.61 3.75
CA LEU A 20 -38.13 67.98 4.97
C LEU A 20 -38.88 69.32 4.85
N CYS A 21 -38.41 70.24 4.01
CA CYS A 21 -39.02 71.55 3.81
C CYS A 21 -40.04 71.61 2.67
N GLU A 22 -39.86 70.87 1.56
CA GLU A 22 -40.76 70.94 0.39
C GLU A 22 -42.01 70.06 0.49
N PHE A 23 -42.00 68.99 1.29
CA PHE A 23 -43.08 68.00 1.32
C PHE A 23 -43.76 67.91 2.69
N ASP A 24 -44.97 68.47 2.79
CA ASP A 24 -45.79 68.45 4.01
C ASP A 24 -46.55 67.14 4.24
N ASP A 25 -46.62 66.28 3.22
CA ASP A 25 -47.35 65.01 3.16
C ASP A 25 -46.56 63.78 3.66
N LEU A 26 -45.43 63.99 4.33
CA LEU A 26 -44.60 62.91 4.89
C LEU A 26 -45.28 62.25 6.10
N THR A 27 -45.23 60.92 6.17
CA THR A 27 -45.74 60.20 7.35
C THR A 27 -44.86 60.47 8.58
N THR A 28 -45.43 60.35 9.78
CA THR A 28 -44.72 60.61 11.05
C THR A 28 -43.47 59.75 11.22
N GLY A 29 -43.46 58.52 10.67
CA GLY A 29 -42.27 57.66 10.66
C GLY A 29 -41.19 58.12 9.67
N GLU A 30 -41.58 58.55 8.46
CA GLU A 30 -40.63 59.03 7.45
C GLU A 30 -39.96 60.35 7.86
N ARG A 31 -40.69 61.24 8.55
CA ARG A 31 -40.09 62.48 9.11
C ARG A 31 -39.07 62.16 10.20
N LEU A 32 -39.35 61.18 11.06
CA LEU A 32 -38.47 60.80 12.16
C LEU A 32 -37.19 60.13 11.62
N ASP A 33 -37.32 59.25 10.63
CA ASP A 33 -36.18 58.63 9.95
C ASP A 33 -35.28 59.66 9.23
N LEU A 34 -35.87 60.69 8.60
CA LEU A 34 -35.10 61.76 7.95
C LEU A 34 -34.43 62.71 8.97
N GLN A 35 -35.08 62.98 10.10
CA GLN A 35 -34.51 63.78 11.20
C GLN A 35 -33.36 63.05 11.91
N GLU A 36 -33.48 61.73 12.16
CA GLU A 36 -32.39 60.93 12.76
C GLU A 36 -31.13 60.88 11.89
N VAL A 37 -31.30 60.88 10.55
CA VAL A 37 -30.16 60.95 9.63
C VAL A 37 -29.50 62.34 9.68
N LYS A 38 -30.30 63.40 9.82
CA LYS A 38 -29.83 64.80 9.93
C LYS A 38 -29.08 65.08 11.25
N GLU A 39 -29.55 64.56 12.38
CA GLU A 39 -29.00 64.88 13.72
C GLU A 39 -27.64 64.21 14.04
N GLY A 40 -26.98 63.57 13.08
CA GLY A 40 -25.53 63.33 13.17
C GLY A 40 -25.06 61.87 13.21
N LYS A 41 -25.72 60.95 12.50
CA LYS A 41 -25.16 59.60 12.29
C LYS A 41 -24.86 59.22 10.86
N CYS A 42 -25.28 60.02 9.86
CA CYS A 42 -25.02 59.77 8.43
C CYS A 42 -25.38 58.34 7.97
N SER A 43 -26.13 57.59 8.79
CA SER A 43 -26.43 56.18 8.63
C SER A 43 -27.89 56.05 8.24
N CYS A 44 -28.15 55.73 6.98
CA CYS A 44 -29.50 55.62 6.46
C CYS A 44 -29.85 54.15 6.19
N THR A 45 -31.11 53.80 6.34
CA THR A 45 -31.62 52.50 5.91
C THR A 45 -31.96 52.55 4.42
N LEU A 46 -32.04 51.38 3.79
CA LEU A 46 -32.44 51.27 2.39
C LEU A 46 -33.84 51.87 2.10
N ARG A 47 -34.69 52.01 3.14
CA ARG A 47 -36.01 52.63 3.05
C ARG A 47 -35.90 54.13 2.77
N VAL A 48 -35.03 54.82 3.50
CA VAL A 48 -34.78 56.26 3.33
C VAL A 48 -34.21 56.56 1.94
N LEU A 49 -33.27 55.74 1.46
CA LEU A 49 -32.71 55.90 0.10
C LEU A 49 -33.75 55.72 -1.01
N LYS A 50 -34.66 54.75 -0.85
CA LYS A 50 -35.77 54.55 -1.80
C LYS A 50 -36.76 55.71 -1.79
N LEU A 51 -37.03 56.28 -0.60
CA LEU A 51 -37.90 57.45 -0.46
C LEU A 51 -37.33 58.65 -1.22
N LEU A 52 -36.04 58.97 -1.01
CA LEU A 52 -35.37 60.09 -1.68
C LEU A 52 -35.31 59.91 -3.20
N LYS A 53 -35.00 58.71 -3.71
CA LYS A 53 -35.01 58.43 -5.16
C LYS A 53 -36.40 58.61 -5.78
N ARG A 54 -37.46 58.26 -5.06
CA ARG A 54 -38.84 58.39 -5.56
C ARG A 54 -39.27 59.85 -5.67
N ARG A 55 -38.82 60.70 -4.74
CA ARG A 55 -39.22 62.12 -4.69
C ARG A 55 -38.32 63.02 -5.55
N PHE A 56 -37.03 62.68 -5.67
CA PHE A 56 -36.07 63.42 -6.51
C PHE A 56 -35.39 62.49 -7.54
N PRO A 57 -36.13 62.02 -8.56
CA PRO A 57 -35.63 61.00 -9.49
C PRO A 57 -34.47 61.48 -10.38
N SER A 58 -34.38 62.79 -10.66
CA SER A 58 -33.37 63.39 -11.53
C SER A 58 -32.10 63.85 -10.79
N GLU A 59 -32.22 64.16 -9.49
CA GLU A 59 -31.13 64.71 -8.66
C GLU A 59 -30.40 63.61 -7.85
N VAL A 60 -30.99 62.41 -7.72
CA VAL A 60 -30.48 61.33 -6.86
C VAL A 60 -29.85 60.19 -7.67
N SER A 61 -28.51 60.11 -7.66
CA SER A 61 -27.77 58.94 -8.15
C SER A 61 -27.35 58.04 -6.98
N ILE A 62 -28.16 57.00 -6.70
CA ILE A 62 -27.87 56.01 -5.64
C ILE A 62 -26.50 55.35 -5.84
N CYS A 63 -26.08 55.13 -7.08
CA CYS A 63 -24.78 54.51 -7.38
C CYS A 63 -23.60 55.34 -6.86
N LYS A 64 -23.71 56.67 -6.89
CA LYS A 64 -22.66 57.59 -6.40
C LYS A 64 -22.53 57.52 -4.88
N TRP A 65 -23.66 57.47 -4.17
CA TRP A 65 -23.67 57.38 -2.70
C TRP A 65 -23.30 55.99 -2.18
N LEU A 66 -23.56 54.92 -2.94
CA LEU A 66 -23.10 53.58 -2.59
C LEU A 66 -21.60 53.38 -2.85
N GLN A 67 -21.01 54.12 -3.80
CA GLN A 67 -19.56 54.10 -4.02
C GLN A 67 -18.78 54.82 -2.89
N SER A 68 -19.37 55.86 -2.29
CA SER A 68 -18.75 56.61 -1.18
C SER A 68 -19.15 56.12 0.22
N GLY A 69 -20.06 55.15 0.31
CA GLY A 69 -20.69 54.72 1.55
C GLY A 69 -20.19 53.38 2.11
N ASP A 70 -19.97 53.32 3.43
CA ASP A 70 -19.59 52.08 4.13
C ASP A 70 -20.85 51.29 4.53
N ILE A 71 -20.92 49.99 4.20
CA ILE A 71 -22.04 49.10 4.57
C ILE A 71 -21.80 48.53 5.96
N ILE A 72 -22.71 48.78 6.90
CA ILE A 72 -22.62 48.24 8.26
C ILE A 72 -23.50 46.98 8.35
N LEU A 73 -22.83 45.82 8.47
CA LEU A 73 -23.49 44.53 8.65
C LEU A 73 -23.99 44.39 10.09
N PRO A 74 -25.24 43.97 10.31
CA PRO A 74 -25.78 43.77 11.65
C PRO A 74 -25.09 42.57 12.32
N THR A 75 -24.35 42.82 13.41
CA THR A 75 -23.75 41.77 14.20
C THR A 75 -24.81 41.08 15.06
N LEU A 76 -24.91 39.76 14.92
CA LEU A 76 -25.78 38.93 15.74
C LEU A 76 -25.47 39.15 17.24
N PRO A 77 -26.48 39.43 18.09
CA PRO A 77 -26.25 39.55 19.53
C PRO A 77 -25.70 38.21 20.03
N LYS A 78 -24.53 38.25 20.67
CA LYS A 78 -23.92 37.06 21.27
C LYS A 78 -24.84 36.59 22.40
N ARG A 79 -25.32 35.34 22.30
CA ARG A 79 -26.10 34.71 23.38
C ARG A 79 -25.21 34.62 24.62
N GLU A 80 -25.69 35.15 25.75
CA GLU A 80 -25.02 35.00 27.04
C GLU A 80 -24.95 33.51 27.39
N ARG A 81 -23.76 33.06 27.76
CA ARG A 81 -23.47 31.64 27.99
C ARG A 81 -23.92 31.25 29.39
N ASN A 82 -24.59 30.11 29.49
CA ASN A 82 -25.05 29.58 30.79
C ASN A 82 -23.83 29.24 31.68
N PRO A 83 -23.71 29.80 32.89
CA PRO A 83 -22.55 29.63 33.77
C PRO A 83 -22.32 28.17 34.18
N GLU A 84 -23.38 27.35 34.27
CA GLU A 84 -23.25 25.93 34.63
C GLU A 84 -22.58 25.11 33.53
N LEU A 85 -22.86 25.44 32.26
CA LEU A 85 -22.25 24.79 31.11
C LEU A 85 -20.77 25.18 30.99
N GLU A 86 -20.42 26.42 31.28
CA GLU A 86 -19.01 26.86 31.29
C GLU A 86 -18.22 26.19 32.42
N ALA A 87 -18.80 26.08 33.62
CA ALA A 87 -18.20 25.35 34.73
C ALA A 87 -17.97 23.86 34.37
N ARG A 88 -18.92 23.23 33.67
CA ARG A 88 -18.79 21.84 33.22
C ARG A 88 -17.72 21.68 32.14
N ILE A 89 -17.63 22.61 31.19
CA ILE A 89 -16.60 22.61 30.14
C ILE A 89 -15.21 22.83 30.76
N GLN A 90 -15.07 23.74 31.72
CA GLN A 90 -13.81 23.95 32.43
C GLN A 90 -13.39 22.71 33.24
N LYS A 91 -14.35 22.03 33.88
CA LYS A 91 -14.09 20.77 34.57
C LYS A 91 -13.60 19.68 33.60
N LEU A 92 -14.27 19.52 32.45
CA LEU A 92 -13.88 18.55 31.42
C LEU A 92 -12.51 18.88 30.80
N LYS A 93 -12.19 20.16 30.60
CA LYS A 93 -10.85 20.58 30.15
C LYS A 93 -9.77 20.23 31.15
N LYS A 94 -9.96 20.54 32.44
CA LYS A 94 -9.03 20.13 33.50
C LYS A 94 -8.85 18.63 33.57
N GLU A 95 -9.94 17.87 33.40
CA GLU A 95 -9.87 16.41 33.39
C GLU A 95 -9.10 15.87 32.17
N GLN A 96 -9.25 16.51 31.01
CA GLN A 96 -8.49 16.18 29.80
C GLN A 96 -7.00 16.53 29.92
N GLU A 97 -6.68 17.72 30.46
CA GLU A 97 -5.31 18.15 30.76
C GLU A 97 -4.66 17.20 31.78
N GLN A 98 -5.40 16.74 32.79
CA GLN A 98 -4.91 15.77 33.76
C GLN A 98 -4.61 14.41 33.12
N ARG A 99 -5.48 13.93 32.22
CA ARG A 99 -5.21 12.72 31.44
C ARG A 99 -4.00 12.86 30.53
N GLU A 100 -3.78 14.05 29.94
CA GLU A 100 -2.59 14.33 29.13
C GLU A 100 -1.33 14.41 29.98
N TYR A 101 -1.39 15.03 31.17
CA TYR A 101 -0.31 15.02 32.15
C TYR A 101 0.06 13.60 32.57
N ASP A 102 -0.92 12.77 32.95
CA ASP A 102 -0.71 11.37 33.32
C ASP A 102 -0.09 10.56 32.16
N ARG A 103 -0.49 10.86 30.92
CA ARG A 103 0.10 10.25 29.71
C ARG A 103 1.55 10.67 29.54
N MET A 104 1.87 11.94 29.76
CA MET A 104 3.23 12.49 29.67
C MET A 104 4.14 12.02 30.80
N THR A 105 3.61 11.73 31.99
CA THR A 105 4.40 11.24 33.14
C THR A 105 4.47 9.71 33.23
N SER A 106 3.62 8.98 32.50
CA SER A 106 3.61 7.50 32.51
C SER A 106 4.94 6.85 32.11
N ASN A 107 5.75 7.51 31.28
CA ASN A 107 7.07 7.00 30.85
C ASN A 107 8.14 7.03 31.96
N VAL A 108 7.90 7.71 33.08
CA VAL A 108 8.84 7.76 34.21
C VAL A 108 8.68 6.50 35.09
N ASP A 109 7.45 5.99 35.25
CA ASP A 109 7.19 4.75 36.02
C ASP A 109 7.55 3.47 35.25
N VAL A 110 7.50 3.49 33.92
CA VAL A 110 7.88 2.34 33.07
C VAL A 110 9.37 2.02 33.20
N VAL A 111 10.23 3.02 33.44
CA VAL A 111 11.67 2.80 33.65
C VAL A 111 11.97 2.13 35.01
N GLN A 112 11.18 2.43 36.06
CA GLN A 112 11.31 1.75 37.35
C GLN A 112 10.70 0.33 37.34
N LEU A 113 9.58 0.13 36.64
CA LEU A 113 8.95 -1.20 36.48
C LEU A 113 9.74 -2.12 35.54
N HIS A 114 10.37 -1.61 34.48
CA HIS A 114 11.31 -2.39 33.67
C HIS A 114 12.57 -2.79 34.44
N ARG A 115 13.05 -1.95 35.37
CA ARG A 115 14.18 -2.30 36.24
C ARG A 115 13.84 -3.43 37.24
N GLN A 116 12.60 -3.48 37.73
CA GLN A 116 12.14 -4.56 38.61
C GLN A 116 11.76 -5.84 37.85
N ARG A 117 11.18 -5.74 36.65
CA ARG A 117 10.78 -6.90 35.84
C ARG A 117 11.98 -7.61 35.19
N ASN A 118 13.03 -6.87 34.83
CA ASN A 118 14.28 -7.46 34.36
C ASN A 118 15.06 -8.21 35.47
N LYS A 119 14.88 -7.87 36.75
CA LYS A 119 15.41 -8.66 37.88
C LYS A 119 14.74 -10.02 38.03
N PHE A 120 13.45 -10.14 37.71
CA PHE A 120 12.72 -11.42 37.79
C PHE A 120 13.02 -12.34 36.60
N GLY A 121 13.23 -11.76 35.40
CA GLY A 121 13.67 -12.50 34.21
C GLY A 121 15.11 -13.02 34.34
N SER A 122 16.03 -12.22 34.90
CA SER A 122 17.37 -12.70 35.24
C SER A 122 17.30 -13.78 36.31
N PHE A 123 16.43 -13.66 37.32
CA PHE A 123 16.33 -14.67 38.39
C PHE A 123 15.88 -16.05 37.89
N GLN A 124 15.00 -16.15 36.89
CA GLN A 124 14.64 -17.45 36.31
C GLN A 124 15.80 -18.07 35.50
N GLN A 125 16.59 -17.24 34.81
CA GLN A 125 17.78 -17.69 34.10
C GLN A 125 18.89 -18.09 35.09
N ASP A 126 19.09 -17.31 36.15
CA ASP A 126 20.03 -17.57 37.24
C ASP A 126 19.65 -18.87 37.98
N LEU A 127 18.35 -19.10 38.24
CA LEU A 127 17.86 -20.36 38.83
C LEU A 127 18.06 -21.58 37.93
N ALA A 128 17.90 -21.43 36.62
CA ALA A 128 18.16 -22.52 35.67
C ALA A 128 19.66 -22.86 35.60
N ILE A 129 20.53 -21.84 35.67
CA ILE A 129 21.98 -22.01 35.74
C ILE A 129 22.38 -22.68 37.06
N LEU A 130 21.82 -22.24 38.19
CA LEU A 130 22.06 -22.84 39.50
C LEU A 130 21.60 -24.30 39.59
N ASN A 131 20.42 -24.63 39.04
CA ASN A 131 19.93 -26.02 39.00
C ASN A 131 20.87 -26.91 38.17
N ARG A 132 21.41 -26.40 37.06
CA ARG A 132 22.36 -27.15 36.23
C ARG A 132 23.69 -27.37 36.94
N GLN A 133 24.20 -26.38 37.67
CA GLN A 133 25.40 -26.51 38.49
C GLN A 133 25.20 -27.51 39.65
N LEU A 134 24.03 -27.49 40.29
CA LEU A 134 23.69 -28.45 41.34
C LEU A 134 23.68 -29.90 40.85
N ILE A 135 23.16 -30.16 39.64
CA ILE A 135 23.15 -31.51 39.05
C ILE A 135 24.57 -32.01 38.79
N ILE A 136 25.48 -31.14 38.33
CA ILE A 136 26.88 -31.50 38.08
C ILE A 136 27.60 -31.79 39.40
N ILE A 137 27.40 -30.96 40.42
CA ILE A 137 27.98 -31.16 41.76
C ILE A 137 27.46 -32.47 42.38
N LEU A 138 26.16 -32.76 42.24
CA LEU A 138 25.57 -34.00 42.75
C LEU A 138 26.17 -35.24 42.06
N ASN A 139 26.33 -35.20 40.74
CA ASN A 139 26.89 -36.32 39.98
C ASN A 139 28.36 -36.59 40.32
N THR A 140 29.17 -35.54 40.47
CA THR A 140 30.59 -35.67 40.86
C THR A 140 30.74 -36.19 42.30
N LEU A 141 29.85 -35.78 43.21
CA LEU A 141 29.86 -36.30 44.58
C LEU A 141 29.48 -37.79 44.61
N LEU A 142 28.53 -38.20 43.76
CA LEU A 142 28.11 -39.60 43.63
C LEU A 142 29.23 -40.49 43.07
N THR A 143 29.95 -40.06 42.03
CA THR A 143 31.05 -40.83 41.44
C THR A 143 32.20 -41.03 42.43
N VAL A 144 32.53 -39.99 43.21
CA VAL A 144 33.56 -40.06 44.27
C VAL A 144 33.16 -41.04 45.38
N ILE A 145 31.92 -40.98 45.87
CA ILE A 145 31.43 -41.92 46.90
C ILE A 145 31.45 -43.36 46.39
N CYS A 146 30.98 -43.60 45.16
CA CYS A 146 30.98 -44.94 44.58
C CYS A 146 32.41 -45.50 44.41
N SER A 147 33.37 -44.66 44.02
CA SER A 147 34.78 -45.07 43.89
C SER A 147 35.44 -45.38 45.24
N PHE A 148 35.10 -44.62 46.29
CA PHE A 148 35.56 -44.90 47.65
C PHE A 148 35.05 -46.25 48.15
N LEU A 149 33.74 -46.51 48.00
CA LEU A 149 33.12 -47.77 48.41
C LEU A 149 33.71 -48.95 47.64
N PHE A 150 33.91 -48.78 46.32
CA PHE A 150 34.55 -49.79 45.49
C PHE A 150 35.98 -50.11 45.99
N GLY A 151 36.81 -49.09 46.20
CA GLY A 151 38.16 -49.27 46.72
C GLY A 151 38.18 -49.91 48.11
N PHE A 152 37.27 -49.50 49.00
CA PHE A 152 37.15 -50.05 50.35
C PHE A 152 36.78 -51.54 50.37
N TYR A 153 35.79 -51.96 49.58
CA TYR A 153 35.34 -53.35 49.51
C TYR A 153 36.27 -54.25 48.66
N SER A 154 36.97 -53.68 47.69
CA SER A 154 37.91 -54.44 46.85
C SER A 154 39.03 -55.10 47.67
N VAL A 155 39.55 -54.40 48.69
CA VAL A 155 40.60 -54.91 49.58
C VAL A 155 40.08 -56.06 50.45
N GLN A 156 38.81 -56.01 50.86
CA GLN A 156 38.18 -57.09 51.62
C GLN A 156 38.05 -58.37 50.80
N PHE A 157 37.83 -58.26 49.49
CA PHE A 157 37.69 -59.41 48.59
C PHE A 157 39.03 -60.08 48.29
N VAL A 158 40.12 -59.28 48.22
CA VAL A 158 41.46 -59.79 47.91
C VAL A 158 42.19 -60.30 49.16
N SER A 159 42.01 -59.65 50.32
CA SER A 159 42.66 -60.05 51.57
C SER A 159 41.70 -59.92 52.77
N PRO A 160 41.04 -61.03 53.18
CA PRO A 160 40.04 -61.02 54.26
C PRO A 160 40.59 -60.55 55.62
N SER A 161 41.90 -60.74 55.87
CA SER A 161 42.59 -60.39 57.13
C SER A 161 43.25 -59.00 57.12
N SER A 162 43.01 -58.16 56.13
CA SER A 162 43.63 -56.83 56.04
C SER A 162 43.18 -55.88 57.17
N ASP A 163 44.12 -55.14 57.75
CA ASP A 163 43.83 -54.07 58.71
C ASP A 163 42.86 -53.03 58.12
N TYR A 164 41.92 -52.57 58.94
CA TYR A 164 40.91 -51.58 58.56
C TYR A 164 41.54 -50.30 57.99
N THR A 165 42.70 -49.90 58.52
CA THR A 165 43.49 -48.74 58.06
C THR A 165 43.87 -48.84 56.58
N LEU A 166 44.23 -50.04 56.10
CA LEU A 166 44.62 -50.24 54.71
C LEU A 166 43.41 -50.15 53.77
N ARG A 167 42.24 -50.63 54.20
CA ARG A 167 40.99 -50.51 53.42
C ARG A 167 40.57 -49.06 53.22
N VAL A 168 40.66 -48.26 54.27
CA VAL A 168 40.36 -46.83 54.20
C VAL A 168 41.37 -46.10 53.32
N ALA A 169 42.66 -46.42 53.43
CA ALA A 169 43.71 -45.79 52.62
C ALA A 169 43.52 -46.06 51.11
N VAL A 170 43.22 -47.30 50.72
CA VAL A 170 42.98 -47.66 49.31
C VAL A 170 41.67 -47.04 48.79
N GLY A 171 40.59 -47.06 49.58
CA GLY A 171 39.34 -46.39 49.23
C GLY A 171 39.54 -44.89 48.98
N LEU A 172 40.32 -44.24 49.84
CA LEU A 172 40.62 -42.80 49.72
C LEU A 172 41.49 -42.49 48.50
N LEU A 173 42.43 -43.38 48.14
CA LEU A 173 43.26 -43.22 46.94
C LEU A 173 42.42 -43.28 45.65
N PHE A 174 41.48 -44.24 45.54
CA PHE A 174 40.56 -44.29 44.39
C PHE A 174 39.65 -43.06 44.30
N ALA A 175 39.15 -42.59 45.44
CA ALA A 175 38.31 -41.39 45.51
C ALA A 175 39.04 -40.12 45.03
N VAL A 176 40.32 -39.95 45.39
CA VAL A 176 41.13 -38.80 44.97
C VAL A 176 41.41 -38.84 43.47
N VAL A 177 41.70 -40.01 42.90
CA VAL A 177 41.96 -40.15 41.45
C VAL A 177 40.72 -39.79 40.63
N VAL A 178 39.55 -40.30 41.02
CA VAL A 178 38.29 -40.01 40.32
C VAL A 178 37.90 -38.54 40.47
N PHE A 179 38.08 -37.96 41.65
CA PHE A 179 37.82 -36.54 41.89
C PHE A 179 38.70 -35.62 41.01
N LEU A 180 39.99 -35.92 40.89
CA LEU A 180 40.90 -35.15 40.03
C LEU A 180 40.55 -35.32 38.54
N SER A 181 40.14 -36.52 38.13
CA SER A 181 39.69 -36.79 36.75
C SER A 181 38.42 -36.01 36.41
N ASP A 182 37.42 -36.00 37.30
CA ASP A 182 36.14 -35.31 37.08
C ASP A 182 36.30 -33.79 37.05
N ILE A 183 37.21 -33.22 37.86
CA ILE A 183 37.53 -31.78 37.82
C ILE A 183 38.17 -31.38 36.50
N LEU A 184 39.15 -32.16 36.01
CA LEU A 184 39.85 -31.85 34.75
C LEU A 184 38.89 -31.93 33.55
N LEU A 185 38.05 -32.97 33.47
CA LEU A 185 37.04 -33.11 32.41
C LEU A 185 35.99 -31.98 32.44
N SER A 186 35.63 -31.48 33.62
CA SER A 186 34.64 -30.42 33.75
C SER A 186 35.11 -29.08 33.16
N ASN A 187 36.40 -28.75 33.28
CA ASN A 187 36.95 -27.50 32.75
C ASN A 187 36.99 -27.49 31.22
N ASP A 188 37.43 -28.59 30.60
CA ASP A 188 37.51 -28.71 29.13
C ASP A 188 36.12 -28.69 28.47
N CYS A 189 35.11 -29.32 29.09
CA CYS A 189 33.74 -29.29 28.60
C CYS A 189 33.07 -27.91 28.72
N ILE A 190 33.44 -27.10 29.73
CA ILE A 190 32.90 -25.74 29.90
C ILE A 190 33.46 -24.81 28.83
N GLU A 191 34.75 -24.90 28.51
CA GLU A 191 35.40 -24.09 27.47
C GLU A 191 34.83 -24.41 26.07
N MET A 192 34.61 -25.70 25.78
CA MET A 192 33.97 -26.14 24.53
C MET A 192 32.51 -25.66 24.41
N ALA A 193 31.73 -25.71 25.50
CA ALA A 193 30.34 -25.25 25.51
C ALA A 193 30.20 -23.72 25.42
N TYR A 194 31.16 -22.97 25.97
CA TYR A 194 31.20 -21.51 25.87
C TYR A 194 31.49 -21.06 24.43
N ASN A 195 32.45 -21.69 23.76
CA ASN A 195 32.81 -21.36 22.38
C ASN A 195 31.67 -21.69 21.39
N LEU A 196 30.98 -22.83 21.59
CA LEU A 196 29.79 -23.22 20.80
C LEU A 196 28.60 -22.24 20.99
N THR A 197 28.46 -21.64 22.17
CA THR A 197 27.39 -20.67 22.43
C THR A 197 27.72 -19.27 21.89
N GLN A 198 29.01 -18.91 21.78
CA GLN A 198 29.45 -17.67 21.14
C GLN A 198 29.21 -17.69 19.62
N GLU A 199 29.55 -18.78 18.92
CA GLU A 199 29.32 -18.91 17.48
C GLU A 199 27.83 -18.83 17.10
N GLN A 200 26.95 -19.44 17.92
CA GLN A 200 25.49 -19.36 17.71
C GLN A 200 24.89 -17.98 18.00
N CYS A 201 25.57 -17.14 18.77
CA CYS A 201 25.13 -15.78 19.08
C CYS A 201 25.59 -14.75 18.05
N GLU A 202 26.69 -15.00 17.33
CA GLU A 202 27.18 -14.12 16.26
C GLU A 202 26.41 -14.27 14.96
N GLU A 203 25.95 -15.48 14.59
CA GLU A 203 25.05 -15.67 13.43
C GLU A 203 23.70 -14.94 13.56
N LYS A 204 23.27 -14.63 14.79
CA LYS A 204 22.01 -13.91 15.07
C LYS A 204 22.14 -12.38 15.08
N LYS A 205 23.34 -11.83 14.89
CA LYS A 205 23.64 -10.38 15.01
C LYS A 205 23.81 -9.64 13.68
N ALA A 206 23.43 -10.22 12.54
CA ALA A 206 23.17 -9.40 11.35
C ALA A 206 21.86 -8.62 11.58
N PRO A 207 21.84 -7.27 11.49
CA PRO A 207 20.59 -6.53 11.53
C PRO A 207 19.78 -6.92 10.30
N SER A 208 18.75 -7.74 10.50
CA SER A 208 17.79 -8.04 9.44
C SER A 208 17.17 -6.72 8.95
N PRO A 209 17.04 -6.49 7.63
CA PRO A 209 16.40 -5.30 7.11
C PRO A 209 15.00 -5.16 7.71
N LYS A 210 14.62 -3.94 8.10
CA LYS A 210 13.40 -3.61 8.87
C LYS A 210 12.13 -4.33 8.37
N ARG A 211 12.03 -4.60 7.07
CA ARG A 211 10.97 -5.39 6.41
C ARG A 211 10.68 -6.75 7.04
N LEU A 212 11.68 -7.43 7.61
CA LEU A 212 11.49 -8.72 8.26
C LEU A 212 10.84 -8.58 9.65
N LEU A 213 10.92 -7.41 10.28
CA LEU A 213 10.48 -7.19 11.65
C LEU A 213 8.96 -7.20 11.77
N PHE A 214 8.23 -6.49 10.90
CA PHE A 214 6.76 -6.51 10.94
C PHE A 214 6.20 -7.88 10.62
N ALA A 215 6.66 -8.50 9.52
CA ALA A 215 6.21 -9.81 9.08
C ALA A 215 6.46 -10.90 10.15
N LYS A 216 7.63 -10.88 10.79
CA LYS A 216 7.98 -11.80 11.86
C LYS A 216 7.13 -11.57 13.10
N THR A 217 7.00 -10.32 13.54
CA THR A 217 6.16 -9.94 14.69
C THR A 217 4.71 -10.39 14.47
N LEU A 218 4.13 -10.12 13.29
CA LEU A 218 2.77 -10.54 12.95
C LEU A 218 2.59 -12.06 13.00
N ASN A 219 3.58 -12.81 12.50
CA ASN A 219 3.58 -14.28 12.56
C ASN A 219 3.63 -14.78 14.02
N GLU A 220 4.48 -14.19 14.86
CA GLU A 220 4.57 -14.52 16.29
C GLU A 220 3.22 -14.31 16.99
N TYR A 221 2.56 -13.16 16.78
CA TYR A 221 1.21 -12.90 17.30
C TYR A 221 0.18 -13.91 16.80
N TYR A 222 0.22 -14.27 15.52
CA TYR A 222 -0.68 -15.29 14.96
C TYR A 222 -0.50 -16.64 15.65
N LYS A 223 0.74 -17.11 15.79
CA LYS A 223 1.06 -18.40 16.43
C LYS A 223 0.70 -18.44 17.91
N GLU A 224 0.94 -17.35 18.63
CA GLU A 224 0.70 -17.32 20.08
C GLU A 224 -0.78 -17.14 20.43
N LYS A 225 -1.51 -16.30 19.68
CA LYS A 225 -2.85 -15.84 20.10
C LYS A 225 -4.00 -16.39 19.25
N ILE A 226 -3.78 -16.66 17.96
CA ILE A 226 -4.86 -17.05 17.03
C ILE A 226 -4.83 -18.55 16.75
N LEU A 227 -3.66 -19.09 16.38
CA LEU A 227 -3.47 -20.49 15.99
C LEU A 227 -3.97 -21.52 17.03
N PRO A 228 -3.78 -21.33 18.36
CA PRO A 228 -4.28 -22.28 19.35
C PRO A 228 -5.80 -22.39 19.33
N VAL A 229 -6.50 -21.27 19.09
CA VAL A 229 -7.97 -21.25 18.98
C VAL A 229 -8.41 -21.90 17.68
N GLU A 230 -7.72 -21.64 16.56
CA GLU A 230 -8.01 -22.27 15.26
C GLU A 230 -7.93 -23.80 15.31
N MET A 231 -6.85 -24.32 15.91
CA MET A 231 -6.66 -25.76 16.08
C MET A 231 -7.71 -26.35 17.04
N CYS A 232 -8.09 -25.63 18.09
CA CYS A 232 -9.10 -26.09 19.04
C CYS A 232 -10.48 -26.24 18.38
N ILE A 233 -10.88 -25.27 17.55
CA ILE A 233 -12.18 -25.28 16.87
C ILE A 233 -12.18 -26.09 15.56
N ASN A 234 -11.04 -26.64 15.12
CA ASN A 234 -10.87 -27.25 13.80
C ASN A 234 -11.30 -26.31 12.66
N PHE A 235 -10.76 -25.07 12.67
CA PHE A 235 -11.16 -23.99 11.76
C PHE A 235 -11.14 -24.38 10.27
N ASP A 236 -10.24 -25.30 9.90
CA ASP A 236 -10.07 -25.85 8.55
C ASP A 236 -11.36 -26.48 7.98
N LEU A 237 -12.24 -27.01 8.84
CA LEU A 237 -13.53 -27.57 8.44
C LEU A 237 -14.55 -26.51 8.03
N TYR A 238 -14.35 -25.27 8.47
CA TYR A 238 -15.29 -24.16 8.30
C TYR A 238 -14.86 -23.22 7.18
N CYS A 239 -13.56 -22.96 7.07
CA CYS A 239 -13.04 -21.92 6.19
C CYS A 239 -11.79 -22.37 5.43
N SER A 240 -10.62 -22.29 6.05
CA SER A 240 -9.33 -22.46 5.36
C SER A 240 -8.24 -22.94 6.30
N LEU A 241 -7.26 -23.66 5.73
CA LEU A 241 -6.06 -24.16 6.43
C LEU A 241 -5.31 -23.06 7.20
N PRO A 242 -4.52 -23.42 8.23
CA PRO A 242 -3.72 -22.47 9.01
C PRO A 242 -2.73 -21.71 8.13
N LEU A 243 -2.41 -20.47 8.52
CA LEU A 243 -1.39 -19.68 7.84
C LEU A 243 0.00 -20.24 8.18
N LEU A 244 0.86 -20.32 7.17
CA LEU A 244 2.21 -20.87 7.29
C LEU A 244 3.25 -19.75 7.36
N ASP A 245 4.42 -20.07 7.92
CA ASP A 245 5.51 -19.11 8.14
C ASP A 245 6.01 -18.44 6.85
N CYS A 246 6.05 -19.21 5.77
CA CYS A 246 6.42 -18.70 4.47
C CYS A 246 5.43 -17.61 4.02
N GLU A 247 4.13 -17.74 4.27
CA GLU A 247 3.11 -16.80 3.80
C GLU A 247 3.27 -15.38 4.39
N PHE A 248 3.80 -15.28 5.62
CA PHE A 248 4.09 -13.99 6.25
C PHE A 248 5.35 -13.32 5.71
N SER A 249 6.35 -14.11 5.29
CA SER A 249 7.67 -13.64 4.87
C SER A 249 7.85 -13.53 3.35
N CYS A 250 6.90 -14.06 2.57
CA CYS A 250 6.97 -14.06 1.11
C CYS A 250 7.01 -12.65 0.49
N ASN A 251 7.51 -12.57 -0.73
CA ASN A 251 7.41 -11.37 -1.54
C ASN A 251 5.96 -11.11 -1.99
N PRO A 252 5.58 -9.83 -2.17
CA PRO A 252 4.32 -9.47 -2.80
C PRO A 252 4.09 -10.22 -4.10
N THR A 253 2.93 -10.84 -4.26
CA THR A 253 2.62 -11.67 -5.44
C THR A 253 1.57 -11.00 -6.33
N ILE A 254 1.86 -10.95 -7.63
CA ILE A 254 0.97 -10.40 -8.67
C ILE A 254 0.45 -11.53 -9.54
N LEU A 255 -0.87 -11.66 -9.66
CA LEU A 255 -1.54 -12.64 -10.50
C LEU A 255 -2.07 -11.99 -11.78
N PHE A 256 -1.69 -12.49 -12.95
CA PHE A 256 -2.23 -12.01 -14.24
C PHE A 256 -3.37 -12.90 -14.70
N LEU A 257 -4.55 -12.33 -14.94
CA LEU A 257 -5.75 -13.04 -15.42
C LEU A 257 -6.33 -12.35 -16.66
N GLY A 258 -7.01 -13.13 -17.51
CA GLY A 258 -7.68 -12.62 -18.70
C GLY A 258 -7.83 -13.67 -19.80
N GLN A 259 -8.64 -13.35 -20.81
CA GLN A 259 -8.88 -14.23 -21.97
C GLN A 259 -7.61 -14.56 -22.75
N HIS A 260 -7.70 -15.51 -23.68
CA HIS A 260 -6.62 -15.84 -24.59
C HIS A 260 -6.25 -14.64 -25.49
N SER A 261 -4.98 -14.53 -25.88
CA SER A 261 -4.44 -13.46 -26.75
C SER A 261 -4.51 -12.01 -26.23
N VAL A 262 -4.93 -11.76 -24.99
CA VAL A 262 -5.06 -10.39 -24.45
C VAL A 262 -3.69 -9.72 -24.20
N GLY A 263 -2.62 -10.50 -24.05
CA GLY A 263 -1.25 -9.98 -23.86
C GLY A 263 -0.71 -10.05 -22.42
N LYS A 264 -1.19 -10.99 -21.60
CA LYS A 264 -0.67 -11.24 -20.22
C LYS A 264 0.84 -11.46 -20.20
N THR A 265 1.28 -12.46 -20.93
CA THR A 265 2.70 -12.83 -21.05
C THR A 265 3.54 -11.69 -21.65
N SER A 266 3.00 -10.95 -22.63
CA SER A 266 3.66 -9.77 -23.20
C SER A 266 3.83 -8.65 -22.18
N MET A 267 2.83 -8.42 -21.32
CA MET A 267 2.92 -7.43 -20.24
C MET A 267 3.92 -7.86 -19.16
N ILE A 268 4.02 -9.15 -18.85
CA ILE A 268 5.04 -9.67 -17.93
C ILE A 268 6.44 -9.44 -18.51
N ARG A 269 6.66 -9.78 -19.78
CA ARG A 269 7.91 -9.46 -20.49
C ARG A 269 8.21 -7.96 -20.45
N PHE A 270 7.21 -7.13 -20.70
CA PHE A 270 7.32 -5.67 -20.64
C PHE A 270 7.77 -5.18 -19.27
N LEU A 271 7.24 -5.75 -18.17
CA LEU A 271 7.65 -5.40 -16.81
C LEU A 271 9.05 -5.89 -16.45
N LEU A 272 9.40 -7.12 -16.86
CA LEU A 272 10.71 -7.73 -16.59
C LEU A 272 11.83 -7.18 -17.49
N ASN A 273 11.46 -6.48 -18.57
CA ASN A 273 12.37 -6.01 -19.62
C ASN A 273 13.24 -7.12 -20.26
N THR A 274 12.85 -8.37 -20.07
CA THR A 274 13.61 -9.58 -20.46
C THR A 274 12.66 -10.76 -20.64
N ASP A 275 13.11 -11.74 -21.41
CA ASP A 275 12.37 -12.99 -21.62
C ASP A 275 12.64 -13.96 -20.48
N TYR A 276 11.58 -14.60 -19.97
CA TYR A 276 11.70 -15.63 -18.95
C TYR A 276 11.64 -17.04 -19.57
N PRO A 277 12.31 -18.06 -18.99
CA PRO A 277 12.31 -19.42 -19.51
C PRO A 277 10.92 -20.03 -19.61
N GLY A 278 10.62 -20.68 -20.74
CA GLY A 278 9.32 -21.33 -20.97
C GLY A 278 8.23 -20.38 -21.46
N MET A 279 8.52 -19.08 -21.57
CA MET A 279 7.62 -18.10 -22.16
C MET A 279 7.35 -18.41 -23.64
N ARG A 280 6.08 -18.31 -24.06
CA ARG A 280 5.68 -18.38 -25.47
C ARG A 280 4.67 -17.28 -25.78
N ILE A 281 5.05 -16.35 -26.65
CA ILE A 281 4.15 -15.31 -27.17
C ILE A 281 3.81 -15.71 -28.61
N ALA A 282 2.65 -16.36 -28.79
CA ALA A 282 2.14 -16.77 -30.08
C ALA A 282 0.65 -16.42 -30.19
N PRO A 283 0.13 -16.20 -31.41
CA PRO A 283 -1.31 -15.99 -31.63
C PRO A 283 -2.13 -17.27 -31.37
N GLU A 284 -1.50 -18.43 -31.30
CA GLU A 284 -2.12 -19.70 -30.92
C GLU A 284 -2.30 -19.83 -29.40
N PRO A 285 -3.26 -20.62 -28.90
CA PRO A 285 -3.35 -21.01 -27.49
C PRO A 285 -2.01 -21.48 -26.95
N SER A 286 -1.39 -20.65 -26.11
CA SER A 286 -0.27 -21.04 -25.27
C SER A 286 -0.70 -22.20 -24.38
N ASN A 287 0.20 -23.16 -24.14
CA ASN A 287 -0.05 -24.32 -23.29
C ASN A 287 -0.76 -23.94 -21.98
N ASP A 288 -1.64 -24.81 -21.48
CA ASP A 288 -2.39 -24.68 -20.22
C ASP A 288 -1.48 -24.78 -18.97
N ILE A 289 -0.44 -23.95 -18.88
CA ILE A 289 0.58 -24.01 -17.82
C ILE A 289 0.53 -22.70 -17.02
N PHE A 290 0.48 -22.84 -15.70
CA PHE A 290 0.69 -21.75 -14.75
C PHE A 290 2.19 -21.57 -14.54
N ASN A 291 2.71 -20.38 -14.81
CA ASN A 291 4.11 -20.05 -14.58
C ASN A 291 4.23 -19.17 -13.34
N ILE A 292 4.82 -19.70 -12.28
CA ILE A 292 5.15 -18.95 -11.06
C ILE A 292 6.59 -18.45 -11.20
N ILE A 293 6.75 -17.18 -11.51
CA ILE A 293 8.03 -16.54 -11.80
C ILE A 293 8.60 -15.97 -10.50
N ILE A 294 9.73 -16.52 -10.05
CA ILE A 294 10.44 -16.15 -8.83
C ILE A 294 11.88 -15.76 -9.14
N TYR A 295 12.49 -15.02 -8.23
CA TYR A 295 13.92 -14.75 -8.31
C TYR A 295 14.74 -16.02 -8.10
N GLY A 296 15.82 -16.16 -8.85
CA GLY A 296 16.94 -17.03 -8.50
C GLY A 296 18.15 -16.71 -9.35
N ASN A 297 19.30 -17.24 -8.94
CA ASN A 297 20.57 -16.89 -9.56
C ASN A 297 20.68 -17.39 -11.02
N ASP A 298 19.98 -18.49 -11.33
CA ASP A 298 20.02 -19.13 -12.64
C ASP A 298 18.63 -19.17 -13.28
N ALA A 299 18.59 -18.99 -14.60
CA ALA A 299 17.38 -19.13 -15.39
C ALA A 299 17.01 -20.61 -15.55
N ARG A 300 15.99 -21.09 -14.82
CA ARG A 300 15.59 -22.51 -14.84
C ARG A 300 14.10 -22.71 -14.62
N ILE A 301 13.61 -23.83 -15.12
CA ILE A 301 12.21 -24.26 -15.00
C ILE A 301 12.16 -25.44 -14.03
N ILE A 302 11.39 -25.31 -12.95
CA ILE A 302 11.27 -26.30 -11.88
C ILE A 302 9.80 -26.71 -11.78
N PRO A 303 9.47 -28.00 -11.92
CA PRO A 303 8.13 -28.51 -11.66
C PRO A 303 7.65 -28.20 -10.22
N SER A 304 6.39 -27.78 -10.08
CA SER A 304 5.84 -27.36 -8.78
C SER A 304 5.83 -28.47 -7.72
N ASN A 305 5.65 -29.73 -8.12
CA ASN A 305 5.68 -30.90 -7.23
C ASN A 305 6.98 -31.05 -6.45
N ILE A 306 8.10 -30.55 -6.98
CA ILE A 306 9.40 -30.55 -6.29
C ILE A 306 9.48 -29.38 -5.29
N MET A 307 8.94 -28.22 -5.66
CA MET A 307 9.03 -27.00 -4.83
C MET A 307 8.09 -26.94 -3.64
N ILE A 308 6.97 -27.66 -3.68
CA ILE A 308 5.99 -27.68 -2.61
C ILE A 308 6.59 -28.08 -1.25
N ASN A 309 7.57 -28.99 -1.24
CA ASN A 309 8.22 -29.44 -0.01
C ASN A 309 9.32 -28.50 0.49
N SER A 310 9.66 -27.46 -0.28
CA SER A 310 10.66 -26.49 0.14
C SER A 310 10.06 -25.47 1.11
N THR A 311 10.82 -25.14 2.16
CA THR A 311 10.38 -24.22 3.22
C THR A 311 10.15 -22.79 2.73
N ASN A 312 10.81 -22.41 1.63
CA ASN A 312 10.81 -21.04 1.10
C ASN A 312 9.75 -20.83 0.01
N PHE A 313 8.99 -21.86 -0.36
CA PHE A 313 7.99 -21.74 -1.41
C PHE A 313 6.66 -21.17 -0.87
N PRO A 314 6.05 -20.14 -1.52
CA PRO A 314 4.87 -19.45 -0.99
C PRO A 314 3.57 -20.25 -1.05
N PHE A 315 3.53 -21.32 -1.85
CA PHE A 315 2.29 -21.99 -2.22
C PHE A 315 2.26 -23.48 -1.82
N PRO A 316 2.52 -23.83 -0.55
CA PRO A 316 2.50 -25.22 -0.08
C PRO A 316 1.09 -25.85 -0.15
N GLY A 317 0.04 -25.02 -0.13
CA GLY A 317 -1.34 -25.46 -0.30
C GLY A 317 -1.65 -26.02 -1.70
N LEU A 318 -0.72 -25.95 -2.65
CA LEU A 318 -0.86 -26.65 -3.94
C LEU A 318 -0.94 -28.18 -3.79
N THR A 319 -0.49 -28.75 -2.67
CA THR A 319 -0.64 -30.17 -2.32
C THR A 319 -2.07 -30.69 -2.40
N GLN A 320 -3.07 -29.82 -2.22
CA GLN A 320 -4.49 -30.23 -2.24
C GLN A 320 -5.01 -30.58 -3.64
N PHE A 321 -4.29 -30.21 -4.71
CA PHE A 321 -4.70 -30.44 -6.08
C PHE A 321 -4.17 -31.76 -6.65
N SER A 322 -4.82 -32.25 -7.71
CA SER A 322 -4.43 -33.49 -8.37
C SER A 322 -3.01 -33.42 -8.94
N ASN A 323 -2.30 -34.56 -9.00
CA ASN A 323 -0.97 -34.65 -9.62
C ASN A 323 -0.98 -34.22 -11.11
N GLN A 324 -2.12 -34.35 -11.80
CA GLN A 324 -2.29 -33.90 -13.18
C GLN A 324 -2.30 -32.37 -13.25
N CYS A 325 -3.00 -31.70 -12.32
CA CYS A 325 -3.04 -30.25 -12.23
C CYS A 325 -1.68 -29.67 -11.78
N LEU A 326 -0.98 -30.34 -10.87
CA LEU A 326 0.38 -29.94 -10.45
C LEU A 326 1.40 -29.99 -11.60
N LYS A 327 1.28 -30.94 -12.53
CA LYS A 327 2.11 -30.97 -13.75
C LYS A 327 1.89 -29.76 -14.66
N LYS A 328 0.70 -29.14 -14.59
CA LYS A 328 0.37 -27.89 -15.28
C LYS A 328 0.84 -26.65 -14.51
N CYS A 329 1.45 -26.80 -13.34
CA CYS A 329 2.00 -25.69 -12.58
C CYS A 329 3.53 -25.80 -12.49
N VAL A 330 4.21 -24.74 -12.91
CA VAL A 330 5.65 -24.72 -13.09
C VAL A 330 6.22 -23.47 -12.44
N VAL A 331 7.33 -23.62 -11.74
CA VAL A 331 8.06 -22.52 -11.10
C VAL A 331 9.23 -22.15 -12.00
N VAL A 332 9.26 -20.89 -12.43
CA VAL A 332 10.31 -20.35 -13.28
C VAL A 332 11.21 -19.45 -12.42
N SER A 333 12.48 -19.80 -12.32
CA SER A 333 13.48 -19.04 -11.59
C SER A 333 14.30 -18.21 -12.57
N CYS A 334 14.46 -16.90 -12.32
CA CYS A 334 15.22 -15.99 -13.19
C CYS A 334 16.03 -14.95 -12.39
N PRO A 335 17.23 -14.55 -12.87
CA PRO A 335 18.07 -13.54 -12.21
C PRO A 335 17.67 -12.09 -12.54
N VAL A 336 16.38 -11.76 -12.43
CA VAL A 336 15.88 -10.40 -12.68
C VAL A 336 15.79 -9.61 -11.37
N PRO A 337 16.38 -8.41 -11.25
CA PRO A 337 16.35 -7.62 -10.01
C PRO A 337 14.93 -7.34 -9.48
N LEU A 338 13.98 -7.08 -10.38
CA LEU A 338 12.57 -6.87 -10.02
C LEU A 338 11.99 -8.05 -9.20
N LEU A 339 12.36 -9.28 -9.56
CA LEU A 339 11.85 -10.49 -8.90
C LEU A 339 12.37 -10.66 -7.46
N LYS A 340 13.44 -9.95 -7.06
CA LYS A 340 13.87 -9.91 -5.65
C LYS A 340 12.82 -9.26 -4.75
N HIS A 341 11.99 -8.39 -5.33
CA HIS A 341 10.98 -7.62 -4.62
C HIS A 341 9.57 -8.15 -4.83
N VAL A 342 9.26 -8.80 -5.96
CA VAL A 342 7.93 -9.29 -6.30
C VAL A 342 7.96 -10.70 -6.90
N THR A 343 6.89 -11.46 -6.70
CA THR A 343 6.63 -12.73 -7.37
C THR A 343 5.52 -12.52 -8.39
N ILE A 344 5.66 -13.09 -9.59
CA ILE A 344 4.66 -12.95 -10.66
C ILE A 344 4.07 -14.31 -10.99
N ILE A 345 2.76 -14.40 -11.18
CA ILE A 345 2.07 -15.60 -11.65
C ILE A 345 1.43 -15.30 -12.99
N ASP A 346 1.91 -15.95 -14.05
CA ASP A 346 1.27 -15.97 -15.36
C ASP A 346 0.29 -17.14 -15.42
N THR A 347 -0.98 -16.87 -15.71
CA THR A 347 -1.99 -17.91 -15.91
C THR A 347 -2.24 -18.14 -17.39
N PRO A 348 -2.62 -19.36 -17.81
CA PRO A 348 -3.04 -19.57 -19.19
C PRO A 348 -4.28 -18.72 -19.52
N GLY A 349 -4.50 -18.49 -20.82
CA GLY A 349 -5.69 -17.80 -21.29
C GLY A 349 -6.95 -18.59 -20.98
N ILE A 350 -7.98 -17.91 -20.48
CA ILE A 350 -9.29 -18.55 -20.25
C ILE A 350 -9.86 -18.91 -21.63
N LEU A 351 -9.96 -20.21 -21.91
CA LEU A 351 -10.56 -20.74 -23.14
C LEU A 351 -12.06 -20.94 -22.95
N GLU A 352 -12.83 -20.71 -24.01
CA GLU A 352 -14.29 -20.83 -24.00
C GLU A 352 -14.79 -22.29 -23.95
N ASN A 353 -13.94 -23.26 -24.32
CA ASN A 353 -14.37 -24.64 -24.57
C ASN A 353 -14.22 -25.61 -23.39
N SER A 354 -13.80 -25.16 -22.19
CA SER A 354 -13.72 -26.03 -21.00
C SER A 354 -15.05 -26.09 -20.21
N LEU A 355 -16.17 -25.84 -20.88
CA LEU A 355 -17.51 -25.90 -20.30
C LEU A 355 -17.98 -27.36 -20.21
N GLN A 356 -17.44 -28.12 -19.24
CA GLN A 356 -18.19 -29.26 -18.74
C GLN A 356 -19.32 -28.76 -17.84
N PRO A 357 -20.57 -29.26 -17.97
CA PRO A 357 -21.71 -28.80 -17.18
C PRO A 357 -21.69 -29.24 -15.70
N GLN A 358 -20.57 -29.80 -15.21
CA GLN A 358 -20.47 -30.47 -13.90
C GLN A 358 -19.50 -29.70 -12.98
N GLY A 359 -19.98 -28.60 -12.38
CA GLY A 359 -19.29 -27.93 -11.27
C GLY A 359 -18.01 -27.14 -11.64
N PRO A 360 -17.36 -26.51 -10.65
CA PRO A 360 -16.16 -25.71 -10.88
C PRO A 360 -14.98 -26.60 -11.23
N THR A 361 -14.30 -26.29 -12.34
CA THR A 361 -13.12 -27.03 -12.80
C THR A 361 -11.97 -26.92 -11.80
N GLU A 362 -11.04 -27.89 -11.77
CA GLU A 362 -9.83 -27.79 -10.92
C GLU A 362 -9.03 -26.50 -11.22
N PHE A 363 -9.11 -25.99 -12.46
CA PHE A 363 -8.54 -24.72 -12.89
C PHE A 363 -9.15 -23.52 -12.16
N GLU A 364 -10.49 -23.45 -12.09
CA GLU A 364 -11.22 -22.40 -11.37
C GLU A 364 -10.91 -22.42 -9.87
N GLN A 365 -10.79 -23.62 -9.28
CA GLN A 365 -10.40 -23.79 -7.88
C GLN A 365 -8.96 -23.34 -7.63
N MET A 366 -8.05 -23.61 -8.57
CA MET A 366 -6.67 -23.13 -8.50
C MET A 366 -6.59 -21.60 -8.60
N ILE A 367 -7.38 -20.96 -9.47
CA ILE A 367 -7.48 -19.50 -9.52
C ILE A 367 -8.02 -18.95 -8.19
N ARG A 368 -9.06 -19.57 -7.61
CA ARG A 368 -9.58 -19.18 -6.29
C ARG A 368 -8.50 -19.29 -5.21
N TYR A 369 -7.71 -20.36 -5.23
CA TYR A 369 -6.60 -20.56 -4.31
C TYR A 369 -5.54 -19.46 -4.44
N PHE A 370 -5.04 -19.20 -5.65
CA PHE A 370 -4.07 -18.14 -5.88
C PHE A 370 -4.63 -16.76 -5.51
N SER A 371 -5.88 -16.45 -5.88
CA SER A 371 -6.54 -15.19 -5.55
C SER A 371 -6.60 -14.92 -4.04
N GLY A 372 -6.73 -15.97 -3.22
CA GLY A 372 -6.64 -15.89 -1.77
C GLY A 372 -5.25 -15.53 -1.25
N LYS A 373 -4.19 -15.94 -1.96
CA LYS A 373 -2.78 -15.80 -1.52
C LYS A 373 -2.03 -14.62 -2.14
N VAL A 374 -2.50 -14.10 -3.27
CA VAL A 374 -1.86 -12.98 -3.97
C VAL A 374 -2.25 -11.62 -3.39
N ASP A 375 -1.44 -10.62 -3.71
CA ASP A 375 -1.56 -9.24 -3.25
C ASP A 375 -2.27 -8.33 -4.26
N ARG A 376 -2.10 -8.63 -5.56
CA ARG A 376 -2.81 -7.99 -6.66
C ARG A 376 -3.21 -8.99 -7.73
N ILE A 377 -4.35 -8.71 -8.34
CA ILE A 377 -4.89 -9.47 -9.47
C ILE A 377 -5.03 -8.48 -10.63
N LEU A 378 -4.19 -8.60 -11.65
CA LEU A 378 -4.26 -7.80 -12.86
C LEU A 378 -5.19 -8.50 -13.84
N LEU A 379 -6.41 -8.00 -13.96
CA LEU A 379 -7.42 -8.52 -14.84
C LEU A 379 -7.38 -7.76 -16.16
N MET A 380 -6.86 -8.41 -17.19
CA MET A 380 -6.59 -7.81 -18.49
C MET A 380 -7.70 -8.10 -19.50
N PHE A 381 -8.02 -7.09 -20.29
CA PHE A 381 -8.97 -7.12 -21.39
C PHE A 381 -8.35 -6.56 -22.67
N ASP A 382 -8.75 -7.09 -23.82
CA ASP A 382 -8.34 -6.55 -25.13
C ASP A 382 -9.32 -5.44 -25.51
N ALA A 383 -8.82 -4.23 -25.79
CA ALA A 383 -9.66 -3.09 -26.14
C ALA A 383 -10.39 -3.28 -27.48
N LEU A 384 -9.83 -4.06 -28.42
CA LEU A 384 -10.41 -4.27 -29.75
C LEU A 384 -11.48 -5.37 -29.74
N ARG A 385 -11.24 -6.44 -28.98
CA ARG A 385 -12.11 -7.62 -28.90
C ARG A 385 -12.74 -7.75 -27.52
N PHE A 386 -13.16 -6.63 -26.94
CA PHE A 386 -13.78 -6.66 -25.63
C PHE A 386 -15.10 -7.42 -25.68
N ASP A 387 -15.09 -8.62 -25.09
CA ASP A 387 -16.28 -9.42 -24.87
C ASP A 387 -16.23 -10.07 -23.48
N LEU A 388 -17.36 -10.12 -22.80
CA LEU A 388 -17.53 -10.75 -21.50
C LEU A 388 -18.19 -12.12 -21.68
N SER A 389 -17.39 -13.06 -22.18
CA SER A 389 -17.78 -14.45 -22.36
C SER A 389 -18.28 -15.10 -21.07
N GLU A 390 -19.05 -16.19 -21.20
CA GLU A 390 -19.60 -16.91 -20.04
C GLU A 390 -18.49 -17.39 -19.08
N SER A 391 -17.37 -17.89 -19.60
CA SER A 391 -16.21 -18.30 -18.80
C SER A 391 -15.61 -17.13 -18.01
N MET A 392 -15.53 -15.95 -18.61
CA MET A 392 -15.07 -14.74 -17.92
C MET A 392 -16.06 -14.33 -16.81
N ASN A 393 -17.35 -14.48 -17.06
CA ASN A 393 -18.39 -14.18 -16.09
C ASN A 393 -18.36 -15.11 -14.88
N ARG A 394 -18.05 -16.40 -15.08
CA ARG A 394 -17.81 -17.36 -13.99
C ARG A 394 -16.55 -17.01 -13.21
N LEU A 395 -15.47 -16.62 -13.90
CA LEU A 395 -14.26 -16.14 -13.22
C LEU A 395 -14.54 -14.93 -12.34
N LEU A 396 -15.29 -13.94 -12.83
CA LEU A 396 -15.67 -12.76 -12.04
C LEU A 396 -16.44 -13.12 -10.77
N TYR A 397 -17.31 -14.13 -10.84
CA TYR A 397 -18.00 -14.65 -9.65
C TYR A 397 -17.04 -15.29 -8.64
N ILE A 398 -16.04 -16.03 -9.12
CA ILE A 398 -14.98 -16.62 -8.26
C ILE A 398 -14.13 -15.53 -7.59
N LEU A 399 -13.86 -14.44 -8.31
CA LEU A 399 -13.04 -13.31 -7.87
C LEU A 399 -13.78 -12.30 -6.98
N GLN A 400 -15.12 -12.37 -6.94
CA GLN A 400 -15.97 -11.46 -6.17
C GLN A 400 -15.55 -11.29 -4.69
N PRO A 401 -15.09 -12.32 -3.95
CA PRO A 401 -14.60 -12.17 -2.57
C PRO A 401 -13.27 -11.42 -2.43
N PHE A 402 -12.56 -11.20 -3.55
CA PHE A 402 -11.21 -10.62 -3.63
C PHE A 402 -11.19 -9.34 -4.47
N GLU A 403 -12.34 -8.66 -4.59
CA GLU A 403 -12.51 -7.47 -5.43
C GLU A 403 -11.54 -6.32 -5.07
N ASP A 404 -11.15 -6.22 -3.80
CA ASP A 404 -10.19 -5.24 -3.28
C ASP A 404 -8.75 -5.42 -3.82
N LYS A 405 -8.47 -6.59 -4.40
CA LYS A 405 -7.16 -6.94 -5.00
C LYS A 405 -7.12 -6.70 -6.51
N ILE A 406 -8.27 -6.49 -7.16
CA ILE A 406 -8.39 -6.46 -8.62
C ILE A 406 -7.98 -5.10 -9.17
N LEU A 407 -7.11 -5.12 -10.19
CA LEU A 407 -6.78 -3.99 -11.05
C LEU A 407 -7.21 -4.31 -12.47
N LEU A 408 -8.04 -3.44 -13.06
CA LEU A 408 -8.57 -3.63 -14.40
C LEU A 408 -7.65 -2.97 -15.42
N ILE A 409 -7.27 -3.72 -16.46
CA ILE A 409 -6.36 -3.24 -17.50
C ILE A 409 -7.00 -3.46 -18.87
N LEU A 410 -7.14 -2.38 -19.64
CA LEU A 410 -7.48 -2.42 -21.07
C LEU A 410 -6.19 -2.33 -21.88
N ASN A 411 -5.77 -3.46 -22.44
CA ASN A 411 -4.59 -3.57 -23.28
C ASN A 411 -4.91 -3.34 -24.75
N LYS A 412 -3.88 -3.07 -25.56
CA LYS A 412 -3.98 -2.78 -27.00
C LYS A 412 -4.87 -1.58 -27.35
N GLY A 413 -4.98 -0.62 -26.42
CA GLY A 413 -5.78 0.58 -26.62
C GLY A 413 -5.35 1.41 -27.84
N ASP A 414 -4.11 1.27 -28.29
CA ASP A 414 -3.56 1.94 -29.48
C ASP A 414 -4.16 1.46 -30.80
N THR A 415 -4.84 0.31 -30.79
CA THR A 415 -5.50 -0.25 -31.98
C THR A 415 -6.90 0.30 -32.21
N CYS A 416 -7.49 0.99 -31.23
CA CYS A 416 -8.85 1.49 -31.28
C CYS A 416 -8.90 3.01 -31.48
N ASP A 417 -9.96 3.48 -32.14
CA ASP A 417 -10.24 4.91 -32.24
C ASP A 417 -10.59 5.53 -30.87
N PRO A 418 -10.36 6.84 -30.64
CA PRO A 418 -10.68 7.52 -29.38
C PRO A 418 -12.10 7.30 -28.85
N ILE A 419 -13.06 7.35 -29.76
CA ILE A 419 -14.48 7.20 -29.43
C ILE A 419 -14.75 5.73 -29.04
N ALA A 420 -14.29 4.79 -29.87
CA ALA A 420 -14.43 3.35 -29.61
C ALA A 420 -13.78 2.95 -28.28
N LEU A 421 -12.57 3.44 -28.01
CA LEU A 421 -11.85 3.19 -26.76
C LEU A 421 -12.62 3.70 -25.53
N SER A 422 -13.22 4.88 -25.64
CA SER A 422 -14.06 5.47 -24.58
C SER A 422 -15.34 4.64 -24.35
N HIS A 423 -15.97 4.14 -25.42
CA HIS A 423 -17.12 3.24 -25.32
C HIS A 423 -16.75 1.91 -24.66
N VAL A 424 -15.65 1.27 -25.08
CA VAL A 424 -15.19 0.00 -24.50
C VAL A 424 -14.84 0.15 -23.02
N ARG A 425 -14.12 1.23 -22.67
CA ARG A 425 -13.82 1.55 -21.27
C ARG A 425 -15.09 1.72 -20.44
N SER A 426 -16.08 2.45 -20.96
CA SER A 426 -17.36 2.67 -20.28
C SER A 426 -18.16 1.37 -20.14
N ALA A 427 -18.17 0.53 -21.18
CA ALA A 427 -18.82 -0.78 -21.18
C ALA A 427 -18.19 -1.74 -20.16
N LEU A 428 -16.86 -1.74 -20.03
CA LEU A 428 -16.16 -2.51 -19.00
C LEU A 428 -16.56 -2.07 -17.60
N ILE A 429 -16.54 -0.76 -17.33
CA ILE A 429 -16.93 -0.21 -16.02
C ILE A 429 -18.37 -0.57 -15.68
N TRP A 430 -19.30 -0.38 -16.64
CA TRP A 430 -20.70 -0.74 -16.49
C TRP A 430 -20.90 -2.23 -16.17
N SER A 431 -20.13 -3.09 -16.84
CA SER A 431 -20.25 -4.53 -16.64
C SER A 431 -19.67 -4.97 -15.29
N MET A 432 -18.60 -4.31 -14.83
CA MET A 432 -17.98 -4.58 -13.54
C MET A 432 -18.84 -4.07 -12.38
N SER A 433 -19.44 -2.89 -12.48
CA SER A 433 -20.30 -2.33 -11.43
C SER A 433 -21.54 -3.18 -11.15
N ARG A 434 -22.02 -3.96 -12.13
CA ARG A 434 -23.12 -4.90 -11.94
C ARG A 434 -22.71 -6.20 -11.22
N LYS A 435 -21.42 -6.53 -11.19
CA LYS A 435 -20.91 -7.83 -10.71
C LYS A 435 -20.12 -7.74 -9.42
N LEU A 436 -19.40 -6.64 -9.23
CA LEU A 436 -18.68 -6.35 -8.00
C LEU A 436 -19.66 -5.72 -6.98
N HIS A 437 -19.40 -5.94 -5.69
CA HIS A 437 -20.23 -5.40 -4.61
C HIS A 437 -19.77 -3.99 -4.20
N SER A 438 -18.58 -3.57 -4.63
CA SER A 438 -18.02 -2.28 -4.28
C SER A 438 -18.91 -1.13 -4.75
N VAL A 439 -19.20 -0.20 -3.83
CA VAL A 439 -19.92 1.05 -4.15
C VAL A 439 -19.04 2.00 -4.98
N ASP A 440 -17.71 1.85 -4.87
CA ASP A 440 -16.75 2.68 -5.59
C ASP A 440 -16.59 2.26 -7.05
N MET A 441 -16.40 3.25 -7.92
CA MET A 441 -16.13 3.03 -9.33
C MET A 441 -14.77 2.34 -9.52
N PRO A 442 -14.69 1.18 -10.18
CA PRO A 442 -13.44 0.47 -10.37
C PRO A 442 -12.52 1.27 -11.31
N LYS A 443 -11.24 1.40 -10.92
CA LYS A 443 -10.23 2.05 -11.76
C LYS A 443 -9.82 1.14 -12.90
N VAL A 444 -9.81 1.69 -14.12
CA VAL A 444 -9.39 0.99 -15.34
C VAL A 444 -8.19 1.71 -15.92
N TYR A 445 -7.08 1.01 -16.07
CA TYR A 445 -5.86 1.52 -16.72
C TYR A 445 -5.89 1.16 -18.20
N VAL A 446 -5.69 2.15 -19.06
CA VAL A 446 -5.71 1.94 -20.52
C VAL A 446 -4.30 2.11 -21.08
N GLY A 447 -3.87 1.20 -21.94
CA GLY A 447 -2.58 1.32 -22.61
C GLY A 447 -2.27 0.21 -23.58
N SER A 448 -1.05 0.24 -24.11
CA SER A 448 -0.45 -0.84 -24.88
C SER A 448 0.84 -1.25 -24.19
N PHE A 449 0.82 -2.40 -23.50
CA PHE A 449 1.91 -2.81 -22.60
C PHE A 449 2.91 -3.72 -23.34
N TRP A 450 3.60 -3.15 -24.32
CA TRP A 450 4.63 -3.81 -25.11
C TRP A 450 5.72 -2.83 -25.54
N ASP A 451 6.83 -3.34 -26.07
CA ASP A 451 7.99 -2.50 -26.44
C ASP A 451 7.85 -1.84 -27.82
N LYS A 452 6.78 -2.14 -28.56
CA LYS A 452 6.56 -1.60 -29.90
C LYS A 452 6.03 -0.15 -29.83
N PRO A 453 6.35 0.68 -30.85
CA PRO A 453 5.77 2.01 -30.95
C PRO A 453 4.24 1.95 -31.02
N LEU A 454 3.58 2.97 -30.44
CA LEU A 454 2.13 3.11 -30.50
C LEU A 454 1.68 3.32 -31.94
N ARG A 455 0.58 2.67 -32.35
CA ARG A 455 0.00 2.88 -33.69
C ARG A 455 -0.63 4.26 -33.85
N SER A 456 -1.26 4.76 -32.79
CA SER A 456 -1.89 6.08 -32.76
C SER A 456 -1.23 6.94 -31.69
N VAL A 457 -0.74 8.10 -32.11
CA VAL A 457 -0.08 9.10 -31.24
C VAL A 457 -1.11 9.90 -30.44
N VAL A 458 -2.38 9.94 -30.89
CA VAL A 458 -3.47 10.73 -30.29
C VAL A 458 -3.65 10.41 -28.80
N HIS A 459 -3.45 9.14 -28.41
CA HIS A 459 -3.65 8.66 -27.03
C HIS A 459 -2.38 8.56 -26.21
N GLN A 460 -1.23 9.01 -26.73
CA GLN A 460 0.05 8.83 -26.06
C GLN A 460 0.05 9.41 -24.65
N GLN A 461 -0.48 10.62 -24.47
CA GLN A 461 -0.55 11.27 -23.14
C GLN A 461 -1.44 10.48 -22.16
N LEU A 462 -2.58 9.98 -22.62
CA LEU A 462 -3.49 9.17 -21.80
C LEU A 462 -2.82 7.87 -21.37
N PHE A 463 -2.20 7.14 -22.32
CA PHE A 463 -1.53 5.88 -22.03
C PHE A 463 -0.32 6.07 -21.11
N GLN A 464 0.45 7.14 -21.30
CA GLN A 464 1.55 7.49 -20.41
C GLN A 464 1.05 7.80 -18.99
N ALA A 465 -0.01 8.59 -18.87
CA ALA A 465 -0.60 8.93 -17.58
C ALA A 465 -1.11 7.68 -16.83
N ASP A 466 -1.86 6.80 -17.51
CA ASP A 466 -2.38 5.58 -16.89
C ASP A 466 -1.26 4.57 -16.58
N LEU A 467 -0.26 4.43 -17.45
CA LEU A 467 0.93 3.62 -17.18
C LEU A 467 1.69 4.12 -15.96
N SER A 468 1.88 5.43 -15.81
CA SER A 468 2.57 6.03 -14.66
C SER A 468 1.87 5.71 -13.34
N ARG A 469 0.53 5.78 -13.33
CA ARG A 469 -0.30 5.46 -12.16
C ARG A 469 -0.27 3.97 -11.84
N LEU A 470 -0.37 3.11 -12.87
CA LEU A 470 -0.25 1.67 -12.69
C LEU A 470 1.12 1.31 -12.08
N PHE A 471 2.19 1.91 -12.60
CA PHE A 471 3.54 1.65 -12.12
C PHE A 471 3.76 2.16 -10.70
N GLU A 472 3.19 3.31 -10.32
CA GLU A 472 3.23 3.77 -8.92
C GLU A 472 2.52 2.79 -7.98
N GLU A 473 1.38 2.23 -8.39
CA GLU A 473 0.68 1.21 -7.59
C GLU A 473 1.50 -0.08 -7.45
N LEU A 474 2.14 -0.54 -8.53
CA LEU A 474 3.02 -1.71 -8.51
C LEU A 474 4.29 -1.45 -7.67
N ARG A 475 4.87 -0.25 -7.77
CA ARG A 475 6.05 0.19 -7.02
C ARG A 475 5.80 0.22 -5.51
N CYS A 476 4.58 0.57 -5.10
CA CYS A 476 4.14 0.61 -3.70
C CYS A 476 3.71 -0.76 -3.14
N LEU A 477 3.83 -1.86 -3.89
CA LEU A 477 3.38 -3.18 -3.45
C LEU A 477 3.99 -3.67 -2.14
N PRO A 478 5.33 -3.58 -1.91
CA PRO A 478 5.92 -4.03 -0.66
C PRO A 478 5.28 -3.36 0.58
N ARG A 479 5.02 -2.06 0.50
CA ARG A 479 4.33 -1.29 1.54
C ARG A 479 2.88 -1.76 1.73
N THR A 480 2.12 -1.81 0.64
CA THR A 480 0.68 -2.17 0.73
C THR A 480 0.48 -3.62 1.17
N THR A 481 1.47 -4.47 0.99
CA THR A 481 1.44 -5.89 1.39
C THR A 481 1.41 -6.09 2.89
N ASN A 482 2.22 -5.36 3.66
CA ASN A 482 2.18 -5.46 5.13
C ASN A 482 0.81 -5.03 5.68
N ILE A 483 0.23 -3.95 5.13
CA ILE A 483 -1.12 -3.49 5.50
C ILE A 483 -2.17 -4.55 5.15
N ARG A 484 -2.06 -5.17 3.97
CA ARG A 484 -2.98 -6.21 3.52
C ARG A 484 -2.88 -7.46 4.38
N ARG A 485 -1.67 -7.96 4.65
CA ARG A 485 -1.44 -9.11 5.54
C ARG A 485 -2.05 -8.88 6.92
N LEU A 486 -1.89 -7.68 7.46
CA LEU A 486 -2.54 -7.30 8.71
C LEU A 486 -4.06 -7.38 8.62
N LYS A 487 -4.65 -6.85 7.53
CA LYS A 487 -6.10 -6.95 7.27
C LYS A 487 -6.57 -8.40 7.12
N ASP A 488 -5.81 -9.25 6.45
CA ASP A 488 -6.14 -10.66 6.25
C ASP A 488 -6.11 -11.42 7.58
N VAL A 489 -5.07 -11.21 8.40
CA VAL A 489 -4.97 -11.78 9.76
C VAL A 489 -6.09 -11.26 10.65
N LEU A 490 -6.43 -9.98 10.57
CA LEU A 490 -7.56 -9.39 11.30
C LEU A 490 -8.90 -10.03 10.91
N LYS A 491 -9.17 -10.14 9.60
CA LYS A 491 -10.39 -10.78 9.09
C LYS A 491 -10.47 -12.22 9.58
N ARG A 492 -9.35 -12.94 9.54
CA ARG A 492 -9.24 -14.31 10.06
C ARG A 492 -9.48 -14.36 11.58
N ALA A 493 -8.84 -13.49 12.37
CA ALA A 493 -9.03 -13.42 13.81
C ALA A 493 -10.49 -13.14 14.20
N ASN A 494 -11.18 -12.25 13.48
CA ASN A 494 -12.60 -11.99 13.68
C ASN A 494 -13.48 -13.21 13.35
N GLN A 495 -13.17 -13.92 12.26
CA GLN A 495 -13.85 -15.18 11.94
C GLN A 495 -13.62 -16.22 13.03
N VAL A 496 -12.38 -16.41 13.48
CA VAL A 496 -12.03 -17.33 14.55
C VAL A 496 -12.75 -16.97 15.85
N LEU A 497 -12.85 -15.68 16.20
CA LEU A 497 -13.61 -15.21 17.36
C LEU A 497 -15.10 -15.55 17.25
N LEU A 498 -15.68 -15.33 16.08
CA LEU A 498 -17.06 -15.69 15.78
C LEU A 498 -17.30 -17.20 15.95
N PHE A 499 -16.48 -18.03 15.31
CA PHE A 499 -16.60 -19.48 15.39
C PHE A 499 -16.29 -20.02 16.79
N ALA A 500 -15.32 -19.46 17.51
CA ALA A 500 -15.05 -19.82 18.91
C ALA A 500 -16.25 -19.50 19.82
N THR A 501 -16.89 -18.35 19.61
CA THR A 501 -18.10 -17.97 20.36
C THR A 501 -19.27 -18.90 20.05
N LEU A 502 -19.48 -19.20 18.77
CA LEU A 502 -20.50 -20.15 18.30
C LEU A 502 -20.25 -21.54 18.88
N THR A 503 -19.02 -22.03 18.80
CA THR A 503 -18.61 -23.35 19.31
C THR A 503 -18.81 -23.46 20.81
N ASN A 504 -18.44 -22.43 21.57
CA ASN A 504 -18.69 -22.38 23.02
C ASN A 504 -20.19 -22.40 23.35
N LYS A 505 -21.03 -21.72 22.55
CA LYS A 505 -22.49 -21.74 22.72
C LYS A 505 -23.08 -23.10 22.37
N MET A 506 -22.65 -23.69 21.27
CA MET A 506 -23.04 -25.03 20.83
C MET A 506 -22.64 -26.10 21.83
N HIS A 507 -21.41 -26.03 22.36
CA HIS A 507 -20.92 -26.95 23.39
C HIS A 507 -21.76 -26.89 24.67
N ARG A 508 -22.23 -25.70 25.09
CA ARG A 508 -23.17 -25.57 26.21
C ARG A 508 -24.52 -26.21 25.90
N MET A 509 -25.05 -26.00 24.70
CA MET A 509 -26.33 -26.60 24.28
C MET A 509 -26.25 -28.13 24.15
N ARG A 510 -25.07 -28.68 23.82
CA ARG A 510 -24.80 -30.12 23.81
C ARG A 510 -25.07 -30.78 25.16
N TYR A 511 -24.70 -30.15 26.28
CA TYR A 511 -25.02 -30.67 27.62
C TYR A 511 -26.53 -30.79 27.86
N PHE A 512 -27.33 -29.86 27.33
CA PHE A 512 -28.79 -29.91 27.42
C PHE A 512 -29.42 -30.89 26.42
N ALA A 513 -28.84 -31.04 25.22
CA ALA A 513 -29.32 -31.95 24.18
C ALA A 513 -28.96 -33.43 24.45
N GLY A 514 -27.86 -33.70 25.18
CA GLY A 514 -27.49 -35.05 25.63
C GLY A 514 -28.52 -35.68 26.58
N CYS A 515 -29.35 -34.86 27.23
CA CYS A 515 -30.48 -35.32 28.04
C CYS A 515 -31.76 -35.62 27.22
N ILE A 516 -31.78 -35.35 25.92
CA ILE A 516 -32.96 -35.55 25.05
C ILE A 516 -32.55 -36.37 23.82
N PRO A 517 -32.70 -37.70 23.85
CA PRO A 517 -32.26 -38.62 22.78
C PRO A 517 -32.94 -38.41 21.41
N LYS A 518 -33.87 -37.45 21.27
CA LYS A 518 -34.72 -37.22 20.09
C LYS A 518 -34.80 -35.75 19.65
N MET A 519 -33.89 -34.86 20.06
CA MET A 519 -33.83 -33.54 19.41
C MET A 519 -33.35 -33.71 17.96
N LYS A 520 -34.28 -33.62 17.00
CA LYS A 520 -33.98 -33.67 15.58
C LYS A 520 -32.97 -32.56 15.26
N ARG A 521 -31.90 -32.88 14.52
CA ARG A 521 -30.85 -31.93 14.10
C ARG A 521 -31.41 -30.69 13.39
N ARG A 522 -32.60 -30.80 12.77
CA ARG A 522 -33.39 -29.67 12.23
C ARG A 522 -33.85 -28.65 13.28
N THR A 523 -34.16 -29.09 14.50
CA THR A 523 -34.53 -28.21 15.62
C THR A 523 -33.31 -27.45 16.13
N LEU A 524 -32.13 -28.08 16.18
CA LEU A 524 -30.87 -27.40 16.50
C LEU A 524 -30.51 -26.34 15.47
N ALA A 525 -30.69 -26.62 14.18
CA ALA A 525 -30.50 -25.63 13.12
C ALA A 525 -31.44 -24.42 13.29
N LYS A 526 -32.71 -24.63 13.66
CA LYS A 526 -33.67 -23.57 13.97
C LYS A 526 -33.29 -22.76 15.22
N ILE A 527 -32.74 -23.40 16.25
CA ILE A 527 -32.25 -22.72 17.45
C ILE A 527 -31.04 -21.85 17.10
N VAL A 528 -30.13 -22.36 16.26
CA VAL A 528 -28.97 -21.58 15.82
C VAL A 528 -29.40 -20.36 15.01
N SER A 529 -30.30 -20.52 14.04
CA SER A 529 -30.79 -19.40 13.22
C SER A 529 -31.59 -18.37 14.02
N ASN A 530 -32.48 -18.82 14.90
CA ASN A 530 -33.46 -17.92 15.53
C ASN A 530 -32.98 -17.35 16.86
N GLU A 531 -32.09 -18.05 17.58
CA GLU A 531 -31.60 -17.58 18.87
C GLU A 531 -30.12 -17.26 18.90
N VAL A 532 -29.27 -18.09 18.31
CA VAL A 532 -27.81 -17.94 18.46
C VAL A 532 -27.29 -16.82 17.56
N TYR A 533 -27.70 -16.79 16.29
CA TYR A 533 -27.25 -15.78 15.33
C TYR A 533 -27.64 -14.35 15.71
N PRO A 534 -28.90 -14.04 16.10
CA PRO A 534 -29.26 -12.70 16.55
C PRO A 534 -28.49 -12.26 17.81
N LYS A 535 -28.26 -13.18 18.76
CA LYS A 535 -27.45 -12.89 19.95
C LYS A 535 -25.99 -12.63 19.60
N LEU A 536 -25.43 -13.36 18.62
CA LEU A 536 -24.06 -13.14 18.13
C LEU A 536 -23.91 -11.80 17.41
N ILE A 537 -24.87 -11.45 16.54
CA ILE A 537 -24.93 -10.15 15.84
C ILE A 537 -24.86 -9.01 16.86
N ASN A 538 -25.63 -9.09 17.94
CA ASN A 538 -25.67 -8.05 18.97
C ASN A 538 -24.38 -7.99 19.80
N VAL A 539 -23.76 -9.14 20.12
CA VAL A 539 -22.57 -9.22 20.99
C VAL A 539 -21.27 -8.87 20.24
N LEU A 540 -21.17 -9.26 18.97
CA LEU A 540 -19.97 -9.06 18.15
C LEU A 540 -20.12 -7.89 17.16
N HIS A 541 -21.27 -7.21 17.14
CA HIS A 541 -21.60 -6.12 16.21
C HIS A 541 -21.36 -6.49 14.73
N LEU A 542 -21.68 -7.73 14.36
CA LEU A 542 -21.47 -8.27 13.02
C LEU A 542 -22.68 -8.06 12.12
N GLN A 543 -22.46 -8.02 10.82
CA GLN A 543 -23.54 -8.02 9.84
C GLN A 543 -24.03 -9.45 9.58
N SER A 544 -25.28 -9.59 9.12
CA SER A 544 -25.86 -10.92 8.85
C SER A 544 -25.10 -11.72 7.79
N HIS A 545 -24.36 -11.05 6.89
CA HIS A 545 -23.56 -11.70 5.83
C HIS A 545 -22.21 -12.25 6.31
N ASP A 546 -21.70 -11.79 7.46
CA ASP A 546 -20.45 -12.27 8.05
C ASP A 546 -20.63 -13.63 8.75
N LEU A 547 -21.87 -14.04 8.97
CA LEU A 547 -22.21 -15.27 9.64
C LEU A 547 -22.05 -16.49 8.72
N PRO A 548 -21.72 -17.67 9.28
CA PRO A 548 -21.62 -18.89 8.50
C PRO A 548 -22.98 -19.23 7.87
N THR A 549 -22.98 -19.62 6.60
CA THR A 549 -24.19 -20.02 5.90
C THR A 549 -24.87 -21.18 6.62
N MET A 550 -26.20 -21.18 6.68
CA MET A 550 -26.97 -22.22 7.36
C MET A 550 -26.71 -23.61 6.78
N ASP A 551 -26.44 -23.70 5.48
CA ASP A 551 -26.11 -24.96 4.82
C ASP A 551 -24.79 -25.55 5.32
N LEU A 552 -23.76 -24.70 5.50
CA LEU A 552 -22.49 -25.09 6.08
C LEU A 552 -22.70 -25.60 7.52
N MET A 553 -23.40 -24.82 8.34
CA MET A 553 -23.69 -25.23 9.72
C MET A 553 -24.49 -26.53 9.79
N TYR A 554 -25.47 -26.71 8.91
CA TYR A 554 -26.25 -27.94 8.85
C TYR A 554 -25.37 -29.13 8.45
N SER A 555 -24.51 -28.97 7.44
CA SER A 555 -23.59 -30.02 6.99
C SER A 555 -22.61 -30.47 8.09
N LEU A 556 -22.11 -29.52 8.90
CA LEU A 556 -21.21 -29.81 10.02
C LEU A 556 -21.94 -30.52 11.16
N MET A 557 -23.16 -30.10 11.48
CA MET A 557 -24.02 -30.78 12.47
C MET A 557 -24.46 -32.17 12.02
N LEU A 558 -24.56 -32.41 10.71
CA LEU A 558 -24.86 -33.72 10.15
C LEU A 558 -23.68 -34.69 10.26
N ARG A 559 -22.44 -34.19 10.08
CA ARG A 559 -21.22 -34.99 10.28
C ARG A 559 -21.09 -35.41 11.74
N ASP A 560 -20.84 -34.46 12.65
CA ASP A 560 -20.70 -34.77 14.07
C ASP A 560 -20.87 -33.55 14.98
N ILE A 561 -21.67 -33.69 16.06
CA ILE A 561 -21.88 -32.63 17.06
C ILE A 561 -20.68 -32.51 18.01
N TRP A 562 -19.83 -33.53 18.08
CA TRP A 562 -18.62 -33.57 18.92
C TRP A 562 -17.47 -32.74 18.36
N ILE A 563 -17.59 -32.26 17.11
CA ILE A 563 -16.63 -31.33 16.49
C ILE A 563 -16.53 -30.03 17.31
N PHE A 564 -17.62 -29.62 17.99
CA PHE A 564 -17.65 -28.38 18.75
C PHE A 564 -16.99 -28.52 20.13
N LYS A 565 -15.67 -28.33 20.20
CA LYS A 565 -14.88 -28.36 21.44
C LYS A 565 -14.99 -27.04 22.23
N LYS A 566 -14.91 -27.12 23.56
CA LYS A 566 -14.88 -25.92 24.40
C LYS A 566 -13.53 -25.22 24.26
N VAL A 567 -13.55 -23.94 23.88
CA VAL A 567 -12.36 -23.09 23.85
C VAL A 567 -12.03 -22.61 25.27
N SER A 568 -10.75 -22.59 25.63
CA SER A 568 -10.32 -22.17 26.96
C SER A 568 -10.59 -20.66 27.17
N LYS A 569 -10.83 -20.26 28.42
CA LYS A 569 -11.04 -18.83 28.74
C LYS A 569 -9.78 -18.00 28.47
N ARG A 570 -8.60 -18.60 28.64
CA ARG A 570 -7.29 -17.97 28.42
C ARG A 570 -7.11 -17.63 26.94
N ASP A 571 -7.26 -18.63 26.07
CA ASP A 571 -7.03 -18.45 24.63
C ASP A 571 -8.07 -17.50 24.02
N PHE A 572 -9.31 -17.57 24.52
CA PHE A 572 -10.37 -16.64 24.13
C PHE A 572 -10.06 -15.19 24.53
N GLN A 573 -9.44 -14.97 25.70
CA GLN A 573 -9.01 -13.64 26.12
C GLN A 573 -7.81 -13.16 25.30
N GLN A 574 -6.82 -14.02 25.04
CA GLN A 574 -5.66 -13.68 24.20
C GLN A 574 -6.07 -13.26 22.78
N LEU A 575 -7.06 -13.93 22.19
CA LEU A 575 -7.63 -13.54 20.89
C LEU A 575 -8.32 -12.16 20.93
N ARG A 576 -9.01 -11.82 22.04
CA ARG A 576 -9.60 -10.48 22.22
C ARG A 576 -8.54 -9.42 22.46
N ASP A 577 -7.53 -9.73 23.26
CA ASP A 577 -6.40 -8.84 23.54
C ASP A 577 -5.65 -8.52 22.24
N PHE A 578 -5.51 -9.49 21.33
CA PHE A 578 -4.99 -9.28 19.98
C PHE A 578 -5.77 -8.20 19.23
N LEU A 579 -7.09 -8.33 19.14
CA LEU A 579 -7.96 -7.43 18.39
C LEU A 579 -8.03 -6.00 18.97
N HIS A 580 -7.92 -5.85 20.28
CA HIS A 580 -8.10 -4.55 20.96
C HIS A 580 -6.79 -3.84 21.29
N ASN A 581 -5.78 -4.56 21.78
CA ASN A 581 -4.56 -3.97 22.34
C ASN A 581 -3.35 -4.14 21.40
N ASP A 582 -3.10 -5.35 20.88
CA ASP A 582 -1.88 -5.58 20.10
C ASP A 582 -1.93 -4.94 18.70
N MET A 583 -3.14 -4.68 18.20
CA MET A 583 -3.34 -3.98 16.93
C MET A 583 -2.74 -2.57 16.91
N THR A 584 -2.78 -1.84 18.03
CA THR A 584 -2.22 -0.48 18.08
C THR A 584 -0.69 -0.54 17.93
N HIS A 585 -0.05 -1.48 18.63
CA HIS A 585 1.38 -1.72 18.53
C HIS A 585 1.81 -2.14 17.11
N LEU A 586 1.07 -3.05 16.47
CA LEU A 586 1.33 -3.44 15.08
C LEU A 586 1.19 -2.26 14.10
N LEU A 587 0.23 -1.37 14.32
CA LEU A 587 0.06 -0.16 13.51
C LEU A 587 1.19 0.86 13.74
N GLU A 588 1.72 0.95 14.95
CA GLU A 588 2.89 1.80 15.26
C GLU A 588 4.15 1.30 14.54
N ILE A 589 4.41 -0.01 14.59
CA ILE A 589 5.52 -0.64 13.84
C ILE A 589 5.36 -0.37 12.34
N LEU A 590 4.14 -0.57 11.81
CA LEU A 590 3.86 -0.35 10.39
C LEU A 590 4.03 1.12 9.97
N ARG A 591 3.72 2.09 10.85
CA ARG A 591 3.97 3.51 10.61
C ARG A 591 5.46 3.87 10.69
N ALA A 592 6.22 3.19 11.55
CA ALA A 592 7.66 3.39 11.70
C ALA A 592 8.49 2.77 10.55
N GLU A 593 7.94 1.78 9.84
CA GLU A 593 8.52 1.29 8.59
C GLU A 593 8.45 2.39 7.50
N VAL A 594 9.61 2.97 7.16
CA VAL A 594 9.74 3.83 5.99
C VAL A 594 9.47 2.96 4.75
N PRO A 595 8.52 3.34 3.88
CA PRO A 595 8.13 2.50 2.77
C PRO A 595 9.20 2.48 1.69
N GLU A 596 9.90 1.36 1.55
CA GLU A 596 10.76 1.10 0.40
C GLU A 596 9.87 0.84 -0.83
N LYS A 597 9.92 1.81 -1.75
CA LYS A 597 9.45 1.64 -3.13
C LYS A 597 10.38 0.69 -3.86
N ILE A 598 9.86 -0.08 -4.82
CA ILE A 598 10.69 -0.93 -5.69
C ILE A 598 11.63 -0.03 -6.51
N PRO A 599 12.97 -0.09 -6.33
CA PRO A 599 13.88 0.90 -6.90
C PRO A 599 14.48 0.49 -8.25
N CYS A 600 13.91 -0.50 -8.95
CA CYS A 600 14.59 -1.17 -10.06
C CYS A 600 13.70 -1.43 -11.28
N GLY A 601 14.34 -1.49 -12.46
CA GLY A 601 13.70 -1.76 -13.74
C GLY A 601 12.73 -0.64 -14.15
N ARG A 602 11.69 -0.99 -14.91
CA ARG A 602 10.66 -0.03 -15.35
C ARG A 602 9.80 0.54 -14.20
N LEU A 603 9.86 -0.10 -13.03
CA LEU A 603 9.21 0.36 -11.81
C LEU A 603 10.10 1.28 -10.96
N GLN A 604 11.29 1.68 -11.40
CA GLN A 604 12.07 2.71 -10.70
C GLN A 604 11.29 4.03 -10.66
N ASP A 605 11.39 4.81 -9.58
CA ASP A 605 10.76 6.14 -9.51
C ASP A 605 11.19 6.96 -10.74
N PRO A 606 10.24 7.62 -11.44
CA PRO A 606 10.60 8.51 -12.54
C PRO A 606 11.46 9.62 -11.92
N LEU A 607 12.75 9.64 -12.27
CA LEU A 607 13.73 10.60 -11.78
C LEU A 607 13.47 11.97 -12.42
N LEU A 608 12.30 12.55 -12.21
CA LEU A 608 11.87 13.83 -12.76
C LEU A 608 11.83 14.87 -11.64
N ASN A 609 12.38 16.06 -11.89
CA ASN A 609 12.31 17.23 -11.00
C ASN A 609 12.82 16.98 -9.56
N ARG A 610 14.12 16.78 -9.40
CA ARG A 610 14.82 17.09 -8.13
C ARG A 610 15.95 18.06 -8.40
N ASP A 611 16.34 18.81 -7.36
CA ASP A 611 17.42 19.80 -7.32
C ASP A 611 18.49 19.53 -8.38
N TRP A 612 18.45 20.34 -9.43
CA TRP A 612 19.34 20.21 -10.57
C TRP A 612 20.63 20.97 -10.27
N GLU A 613 21.76 20.28 -10.36
CA GLU A 613 23.08 20.92 -10.36
C GLU A 613 23.39 21.39 -11.78
N ASP A 614 23.56 22.70 -11.97
CA ASP A 614 23.98 23.30 -13.24
C ASP A 614 25.24 22.62 -13.77
N CYS A 615 25.17 22.11 -15.00
CA CYS A 615 26.26 21.40 -15.65
C CYS A 615 26.58 22.04 -16.99
N GLU A 616 27.84 22.42 -17.20
CA GLU A 616 28.33 22.97 -18.46
C GLU A 616 28.52 21.88 -19.54
N TRP A 617 28.34 22.26 -20.81
CA TRP A 617 28.58 21.41 -21.99
C TRP A 617 29.98 20.77 -22.02
N SER A 618 30.98 21.43 -21.45
CA SER A 618 32.36 20.94 -21.33
C SER A 618 32.45 19.55 -20.68
N VAL A 619 31.63 19.30 -19.64
CA VAL A 619 31.56 18.03 -18.91
C VAL A 619 30.89 16.94 -19.76
N VAL A 620 29.85 17.30 -20.51
CA VAL A 620 29.15 16.40 -21.44
C VAL A 620 30.11 15.92 -22.53
N ASN A 621 30.89 16.84 -23.08
CA ASN A 621 31.87 16.54 -24.13
C ASN A 621 33.00 15.62 -23.63
N GLU A 622 33.54 15.88 -22.42
CA GLU A 622 34.58 15.05 -21.82
C GLU A 622 34.10 13.62 -21.52
N GLU A 623 32.87 13.45 -21.02
CA GLU A 623 32.30 12.12 -20.74
C GLU A 623 31.94 11.37 -22.04
N ALA A 624 31.52 12.08 -23.09
CA ALA A 624 31.26 11.51 -24.41
C ALA A 624 32.53 10.97 -25.08
N GLU A 625 33.66 11.67 -24.95
CA GLU A 625 34.96 11.23 -25.44
C GLU A 625 35.49 10.01 -24.67
N LYS A 626 35.36 10.01 -23.34
CA LYS A 626 35.77 8.87 -22.48
C LYS A 626 35.00 7.59 -22.78
N GLN A 627 33.71 7.69 -23.11
CA GLN A 627 32.83 6.55 -23.34
C GLN A 627 32.71 6.17 -24.83
N GLY A 628 33.31 6.95 -25.74
CA GLY A 628 33.31 6.67 -27.18
C GLY A 628 31.95 6.83 -27.86
N TRP A 629 31.04 7.66 -27.34
CA TRP A 629 29.66 7.78 -27.87
C TRP A 629 29.61 8.27 -29.32
N ARG A 630 30.55 9.13 -29.74
CA ARG A 630 30.66 9.58 -31.14
C ARG A 630 30.92 8.43 -32.12
N SER A 631 31.73 7.46 -31.71
CA SER A 631 31.97 6.26 -32.51
C SER A 631 30.71 5.38 -32.63
N GLU A 632 29.90 5.31 -31.56
CA GLU A 632 28.60 4.63 -31.57
C GLU A 632 27.59 5.32 -32.50
N PHE A 633 27.57 6.66 -32.50
CA PHE A 633 26.74 7.45 -33.41
C PHE A 633 27.02 7.12 -34.88
N HIS A 634 28.29 7.08 -35.28
CA HIS A 634 28.68 6.72 -36.64
C HIS A 634 28.34 5.27 -36.99
N LEU A 635 28.41 4.35 -36.03
CA LEU A 635 28.06 2.94 -36.22
C LEU A 635 26.55 2.73 -36.50
N LEU A 636 25.70 3.59 -35.96
CA LEU A 636 24.24 3.57 -36.18
C LEU A 636 23.82 4.02 -37.58
N GLY A 637 24.76 4.55 -38.39
CA GLY A 637 24.54 4.89 -39.79
C GLY A 637 23.68 6.14 -40.02
N PRO A 638 24.11 7.33 -39.57
CA PRO A 638 23.37 8.59 -39.75
C PRO A 638 23.22 8.95 -41.23
N LYS A 639 22.04 9.42 -41.61
CA LYS A 639 21.78 9.93 -42.97
C LYS A 639 21.99 11.44 -42.95
N LYS A 640 23.00 11.93 -43.69
CA LYS A 640 23.41 13.36 -43.70
C LYS A 640 23.79 13.91 -42.32
N GLY A 641 24.37 13.08 -41.44
CA GLY A 641 24.78 13.51 -40.09
C GLY A 641 23.65 13.62 -39.06
N LEU A 642 22.43 13.18 -39.41
CA LEU A 642 21.27 13.15 -38.53
C LEU A 642 20.76 11.72 -38.35
N LEU A 643 20.33 11.38 -37.13
CA LEU A 643 19.68 10.10 -36.80
C LEU A 643 18.20 10.32 -36.48
N HIS A 644 17.34 9.46 -37.00
CA HIS A 644 15.90 9.53 -36.72
C HIS A 644 15.57 8.84 -35.38
N ALA A 645 14.62 9.39 -34.61
CA ALA A 645 14.18 8.86 -33.31
C ALA A 645 13.89 7.35 -33.32
N VAL A 646 13.24 6.88 -34.38
CA VAL A 646 12.89 5.47 -34.63
C VAL A 646 14.11 4.53 -34.66
N GLN A 647 15.26 5.00 -35.17
CA GLN A 647 16.49 4.18 -35.21
C GLN A 647 17.14 4.07 -33.83
N LEU A 648 16.89 5.07 -32.96
CA LEU A 648 17.43 5.15 -31.62
C LEU A 648 16.55 4.44 -30.59
N THR A 649 15.26 4.28 -30.85
CA THR A 649 14.30 3.71 -29.89
C THR A 649 14.73 2.32 -29.39
N ASP A 650 15.21 1.46 -30.29
CA ASP A 650 15.70 0.11 -29.97
C ASP A 650 16.97 0.13 -29.09
N THR A 651 17.81 1.16 -29.24
CA THR A 651 19.03 1.34 -28.42
C THR A 651 18.69 1.90 -27.04
N LEU A 652 17.77 2.87 -26.98
CA LEU A 652 17.32 3.54 -25.77
C LEU A 652 16.53 2.59 -24.85
N GLN A 653 15.70 1.72 -25.43
CA GLN A 653 14.95 0.72 -24.66
C GLN A 653 15.85 -0.29 -23.93
N LYS A 654 17.03 -0.59 -24.48
CA LYS A 654 18.02 -1.47 -23.84
C LYS A 654 18.65 -0.85 -22.60
N CYS A 655 18.58 0.47 -22.42
CA CYS A 655 19.17 1.18 -21.29
C CYS A 655 18.46 0.91 -19.96
N GLY A 656 17.23 0.37 -19.96
CA GLY A 656 16.56 -0.10 -18.73
C GLY A 656 15.87 0.98 -17.89
N LEU A 657 15.77 2.22 -18.38
CA LEU A 657 15.02 3.32 -17.76
C LEU A 657 13.52 3.27 -18.11
N PRO A 658 12.63 3.85 -17.28
CA PRO A 658 11.21 3.99 -17.61
C PRO A 658 11.01 4.82 -18.90
N MET A 659 10.11 4.38 -19.79
CA MET A 659 9.84 5.06 -21.08
C MET A 659 9.48 6.54 -20.93
N MET A 660 8.81 6.93 -19.84
CA MET A 660 8.50 8.34 -19.58
C MET A 660 9.76 9.20 -19.38
N VAL A 661 10.80 8.64 -18.76
CA VAL A 661 12.08 9.34 -18.54
C VAL A 661 12.81 9.46 -19.86
N LEU A 662 12.81 8.42 -20.70
CA LEU A 662 13.42 8.45 -22.03
C LEU A 662 12.71 9.44 -22.97
N ASP A 663 11.38 9.48 -22.97
CA ASP A 663 10.59 10.43 -23.76
C ASP A 663 10.82 11.89 -23.29
N GLN A 664 10.94 12.11 -21.98
CA GLN A 664 11.31 13.43 -21.47
C GLN A 664 12.74 13.82 -21.86
N ILE A 665 13.71 12.90 -21.74
CA ILE A 665 15.09 13.15 -22.22
C ILE A 665 15.08 13.51 -23.71
N TRP A 666 14.30 12.79 -24.51
CA TRP A 666 14.17 13.08 -25.94
C TRP A 666 13.63 14.49 -26.18
N ARG A 667 12.49 14.84 -25.59
CA ARG A 667 11.85 16.17 -25.74
C ARG A 667 12.70 17.32 -25.24
N LEU A 668 13.57 17.08 -24.26
CA LEU A 668 14.51 18.09 -23.80
C LEU A 668 15.53 18.39 -24.90
N VAL A 669 16.07 17.35 -25.53
CA VAL A 669 17.15 17.49 -26.51
C VAL A 669 16.66 17.92 -27.90
N ASP A 670 15.51 17.40 -28.33
CA ASP A 670 14.83 17.71 -29.60
C ASP A 670 13.94 18.95 -29.42
N GLN A 671 14.58 20.12 -29.36
CA GLN A 671 13.91 21.41 -29.13
C GLN A 671 13.17 21.90 -30.38
N ASP A 672 13.63 21.50 -31.56
CA ASP A 672 13.08 21.80 -32.87
C ASP A 672 11.91 20.89 -33.29
N ASN A 673 11.62 19.84 -32.51
CA ASN A 673 10.55 18.86 -32.73
C ASN A 673 10.61 18.21 -34.12
N ASP A 674 11.80 18.07 -34.70
CA ASP A 674 12.00 17.51 -36.03
C ASP A 674 12.11 15.97 -36.00
N ASN A 675 12.11 15.37 -34.80
CA ASN A 675 12.30 13.94 -34.52
C ASN A 675 13.63 13.38 -35.04
N MET A 676 14.60 14.25 -35.29
CA MET A 676 15.96 13.92 -35.69
C MET A 676 16.93 14.45 -34.63
N ILE A 677 18.10 13.82 -34.50
CA ILE A 677 19.16 14.35 -33.65
C ILE A 677 20.49 14.34 -34.36
N ASN A 678 21.28 15.39 -34.12
CA ASN A 678 22.67 15.51 -34.54
C ASN A 678 23.62 14.78 -33.56
N GLU A 679 24.91 14.74 -33.89
CA GLU A 679 25.93 14.01 -33.12
C GLU A 679 26.07 14.54 -31.68
N ASP A 680 26.00 15.87 -31.51
CA ASP A 680 26.12 16.53 -30.21
C ASP A 680 24.87 16.30 -29.33
N GLN A 681 23.68 16.40 -29.92
CA GLN A 681 22.41 16.03 -29.29
C GLN A 681 22.39 14.55 -28.89
N PHE A 682 22.94 13.65 -29.70
CA PHE A 682 23.07 12.25 -29.32
C PHE A 682 23.97 12.04 -28.10
N CYS A 683 25.09 12.76 -28.02
CA CYS A 683 25.95 12.75 -26.83
C CYS A 683 25.19 13.26 -25.60
N LEU A 684 24.36 14.30 -25.75
CA LEU A 684 23.52 14.84 -24.70
C LEU A 684 22.45 13.85 -24.20
N VAL A 685 21.78 13.14 -25.12
CA VAL A 685 20.83 12.06 -24.79
C VAL A 685 21.53 10.96 -23.99
N LYS A 686 22.68 10.46 -24.46
CA LYS A 686 23.45 9.41 -23.77
C LYS A 686 23.96 9.87 -22.40
N TYR A 687 24.38 11.13 -22.29
CA TYR A 687 24.79 11.72 -21.02
C TYR A 687 23.64 11.75 -20.00
N LEU A 688 22.46 12.24 -20.40
CA LEU A 688 21.27 12.29 -19.54
C LEU A 688 20.82 10.88 -19.13
N ILE A 689 20.96 9.88 -20.00
CA ILE A 689 20.68 8.48 -19.70
C ILE A 689 21.69 7.91 -18.69
N ASN A 690 22.99 8.12 -18.89
CA ASN A 690 24.01 7.62 -17.97
C ASN A 690 23.88 8.27 -16.58
N ARG A 691 23.54 9.57 -16.56
CA ARG A 691 23.28 10.34 -15.35
C ARG A 691 22.05 9.82 -14.59
N THR A 692 20.96 9.53 -15.30
CA THR A 692 19.75 8.95 -14.71
C THR A 692 19.93 7.51 -14.24
N LEU A 693 20.72 6.70 -14.94
CA LEU A 693 21.11 5.37 -14.47
C LEU A 693 21.91 5.43 -13.17
N LYS A 694 22.72 6.47 -12.97
CA LYS A 694 23.41 6.77 -11.70
C LYS A 694 22.49 7.35 -10.61
N GLY A 695 21.18 7.42 -10.85
CA GLY A 695 20.17 7.85 -9.87
C GLY A 695 19.94 9.35 -9.77
N ARG A 696 20.47 10.16 -10.71
CA ARG A 696 20.28 11.62 -10.72
C ARG A 696 19.04 12.02 -11.55
N PRO A 697 18.32 13.08 -11.15
CA PRO A 697 17.10 13.55 -11.85
C PRO A 697 17.37 14.15 -13.24
N VAL A 698 16.40 14.01 -14.13
CA VAL A 698 16.25 14.76 -15.38
C VAL A 698 15.55 16.09 -15.07
N PRO A 699 16.02 17.23 -15.60
CA PRO A 699 15.41 18.53 -15.37
C PRO A 699 14.13 18.69 -16.21
N SER A 700 13.28 19.66 -15.84
CA SER A 700 12.08 20.01 -16.63
C SER A 700 12.43 20.82 -17.88
N GLU A 701 13.51 21.57 -17.84
CA GLU A 701 14.04 22.39 -18.94
C GLU A 701 15.56 22.23 -18.96
N LEU A 702 16.17 22.18 -20.15
CA LEU A 702 17.62 22.13 -20.29
C LEU A 702 18.21 23.53 -20.02
N PRO A 703 19.15 23.69 -19.07
CA PRO A 703 19.86 24.95 -18.89
C PRO A 703 20.67 25.29 -20.14
N ASN A 704 20.71 26.57 -20.51
CA ASN A 704 21.43 27.07 -21.70
C ASN A 704 22.92 26.71 -21.70
N CYS A 705 23.53 26.54 -20.52
CA CYS A 705 24.93 26.16 -20.36
C CYS A 705 25.24 24.71 -20.77
N MET A 706 24.22 23.86 -20.98
CA MET A 706 24.35 22.44 -21.34
C MET A 706 24.09 22.19 -22.83
N LEU A 707 23.72 23.21 -23.59
CA LEU A 707 23.52 23.12 -25.04
C LEU A 707 24.86 23.22 -25.78
N PRO A 708 25.02 22.51 -26.91
CA PRO A 708 26.19 22.67 -27.77
C PRO A 708 26.32 24.13 -28.25
N PRO A 709 27.54 24.66 -28.45
CA PRO A 709 27.76 26.07 -28.76
C PRO A 709 27.02 26.56 -30.01
N GLN A 710 26.73 25.68 -30.97
CA GLN A 710 25.99 26.02 -32.20
C GLN A 710 24.51 26.36 -31.96
N SER A 711 23.90 25.94 -30.85
CA SER A 711 22.51 26.27 -30.50
C SER A 711 22.40 27.44 -29.50
N GLN A 712 23.51 27.93 -28.96
CA GLN A 712 23.55 29.12 -28.10
C GLN A 712 23.40 30.43 -28.91
N ASP A 713 23.81 30.43 -30.18
CA ASP A 713 23.78 31.62 -31.06
C ASP A 713 22.38 32.04 -31.52
N ASN A 714 21.39 31.13 -31.50
CA ASN A 714 20.01 31.45 -31.91
C ASN A 714 19.24 32.32 -30.89
N PHE A 715 19.75 32.47 -29.67
CA PHE A 715 19.17 33.40 -28.68
C PHE A 715 19.68 34.84 -28.83
N CYS A 716 20.78 35.07 -29.55
CA CYS A 716 21.43 36.38 -29.63
C CYS A 716 20.97 37.24 -30.83
N ALA A 717 20.18 36.67 -31.75
CA ALA A 717 19.69 37.40 -32.94
C ALA A 717 18.40 38.22 -32.69
N CYS A 718 17.67 37.97 -31.60
CA CYS A 718 16.44 38.70 -31.26
C CYS A 718 16.68 39.88 -30.30
N SER A 719 17.83 39.93 -29.61
CA SER A 719 18.16 40.96 -28.61
C SER A 719 18.99 42.14 -29.15
N LYS A 720 19.41 42.10 -30.43
CA LYS A 720 20.16 43.20 -31.07
C LYS A 720 19.28 44.18 -31.87
N ALA A 721 17.98 43.94 -31.97
CA ALA A 721 17.06 44.85 -32.66
C ALA A 721 16.40 45.91 -31.74
N GLU A 722 16.63 45.85 -30.42
CA GLU A 722 16.00 46.76 -29.44
C GLU A 722 16.98 47.74 -28.77
N ILE A 723 18.24 47.83 -29.21
CA ILE A 723 19.27 48.66 -28.54
C ILE A 723 19.73 49.90 -29.33
N GLU A 724 19.28 50.09 -30.57
CA GLU A 724 19.58 51.32 -31.32
C GLU A 724 18.33 52.18 -31.53
N MET A 725 17.77 52.72 -30.45
CA MET A 725 16.99 53.97 -30.44
C MET A 725 16.61 54.33 -29.00
N ASP A 726 17.50 55.00 -28.27
CA ASP A 726 17.17 56.13 -27.40
C ASP A 726 18.42 56.63 -26.64
N ASP A 727 19.01 57.69 -27.16
CA ASP A 727 19.94 58.56 -26.42
C ASP A 727 19.44 60.01 -26.61
N SER A 728 18.43 60.42 -25.84
CA SER A 728 18.24 61.82 -25.41
C SER A 728 17.01 62.05 -24.52
N VAL A 729 17.29 62.43 -23.26
CA VAL A 729 16.63 63.53 -22.50
C VAL A 729 15.33 63.23 -21.72
N SER A 730 15.55 62.87 -20.44
CA SER A 730 15.04 63.41 -19.16
C SER A 730 13.59 63.91 -18.95
N ASN A 731 13.03 63.38 -17.85
CA ASN A 731 12.16 63.97 -16.80
C ASN A 731 10.66 64.24 -17.07
N ASP A 732 9.77 63.46 -16.42
CA ASP A 732 8.92 63.90 -15.28
C ASP A 732 7.84 62.84 -14.89
N GLU A 733 7.87 62.42 -13.61
CA GLU A 733 6.73 62.09 -12.69
C GLU A 733 5.73 60.91 -12.99
N PRO A 734 4.96 60.40 -11.99
CA PRO A 734 4.91 58.97 -11.66
C PRO A 734 3.60 58.21 -11.97
N TYR A 735 3.70 56.87 -11.91
CA TYR A 735 2.65 55.85 -12.07
C TYR A 735 1.37 56.07 -11.26
N PRO A 736 0.26 55.44 -11.74
CA PRO A 736 -0.44 54.51 -10.86
C PRO A 736 -0.58 53.09 -11.44
N THR A 737 -0.39 52.17 -10.51
CA THR A 737 -0.79 50.75 -10.46
C THR A 737 -2.19 50.44 -10.99
N GLU A 738 -2.29 49.39 -11.81
CA GLU A 738 -3.43 48.45 -11.77
C GLU A 738 -2.92 47.00 -11.74
N GLN A 739 -3.25 46.33 -10.63
CA GLN A 739 -3.10 44.89 -10.43
C GLN A 739 -4.40 44.16 -10.79
N CYS A 740 -4.22 43.02 -11.47
CA CYS A 740 -4.93 41.76 -11.30
C CYS A 740 -6.28 41.72 -10.57
N SER A 741 -7.32 41.32 -11.32
CA SER A 741 -8.30 40.30 -10.96
C SER A 741 -9.12 40.03 -12.24
N THR A 742 -9.61 38.85 -12.63
CA THR A 742 -10.19 37.77 -11.85
C THR A 742 -10.32 36.53 -12.74
N LEU A 743 -10.16 35.37 -12.12
CA LEU A 743 -10.41 34.05 -12.68
C LEU A 743 -11.82 33.63 -12.26
N HIS A 744 -12.82 33.55 -13.16
CA HIS A 744 -13.95 32.61 -13.03
C HIS A 744 -14.95 32.62 -14.20
N LYS A 745 -15.10 31.41 -14.79
CA LYS A 745 -16.35 30.70 -15.16
C LYS A 745 -17.30 31.39 -16.15
N GLN A 746 -17.97 30.72 -17.07
CA GLN A 746 -18.01 29.37 -17.64
C GLN A 746 -19.14 29.49 -18.68
N LEU A 747 -19.14 28.59 -19.67
CA LEU A 747 -20.32 28.12 -20.42
C LEU A 747 -20.87 28.95 -21.62
N PHE A 748 -21.06 28.17 -22.69
CA PHE A 748 -22.20 28.14 -23.63
C PHE A 748 -22.11 28.81 -25.02
N PHE A 749 -22.41 27.97 -26.03
CA PHE A 749 -22.74 28.20 -27.45
C PHE A 749 -21.57 28.58 -28.39
N TYR A 750 -21.35 27.90 -29.53
CA TYR A 750 -22.32 27.63 -30.58
C TYR A 750 -22.06 26.33 -31.37
N GLN A 751 -23.13 25.57 -31.61
CA GLN A 751 -23.33 24.74 -32.80
C GLN A 751 -23.77 25.68 -33.94
N SER A 752 -23.16 25.58 -35.12
CA SER A 752 -23.85 25.80 -36.41
C SER A 752 -22.84 25.67 -37.56
N HIS A 753 -22.76 24.49 -38.15
CA HIS A 753 -22.33 24.34 -39.54
C HIS A 753 -23.01 23.08 -40.11
N GLU A 754 -24.19 23.28 -40.71
CA GLU A 754 -24.69 22.50 -41.84
C GLU A 754 -25.99 23.14 -42.32
N LYS A 755 -25.91 23.83 -43.47
CA LYS A 755 -26.82 23.69 -44.63
C LYS A 755 -26.56 24.80 -45.64
N ASN A 756 -25.87 24.41 -46.71
CA ASN A 756 -26.07 24.90 -48.07
C ASN A 756 -25.67 23.72 -48.97
N GLU A 757 -26.66 22.95 -49.40
CA GLU A 757 -26.78 22.26 -50.70
C GLU A 757 -27.99 21.31 -50.62
N GLU A 758 -29.02 21.68 -51.40
CA GLU A 758 -30.26 21.02 -51.85
C GLU A 758 -31.01 20.00 -50.97
#